data_AF-A0A8T1VJJ9-F1
#
_entry.id   AF-A0A8T1VJJ9-F1
#
_cell.length_a   1.000
_cell.length_b   1.000
_cell.length_c   1.000
_cell.angle_alpha   90.00
_cell.angle_beta   90.00
_cell.angle_gamma   90.00
#
_symmetry.space_group_name_H-M   'P 1'
#
loop_
_entity.id
_entity.type
_entity.pdbx_description
1 polymer ?
#
loop_
_entity_poly.entity_id
_entity_poly.type
_entity_poly.pdbx_seq_one_letter_code
_entity_poly.pdbx_strand_id
1 'polypeptide(L)'
;MAPASAAALKRRWGFLSPWCKVLQKRISYVWPLREEEVWAVQRRRLEVYLPTRHDATQSFWADPQPLYSNNQEFQVCFQKVREALALLAAVAHVDSAGWRYLLAEHCDVDLGEEGQQVFEGDIPAEFVLYFLQDEKKYPESLKNDIIRFCGVHQREHASAAYSKALKRVAALDESLKAKKSVIDIEIPVRVCFTVMHPASYMFLCEGSEPLKDIQQAEKLVKQEWENHERSRKKRHVEPRSLRCTFVLEPMIASFNDARITPDLTETMQTLVWENTWFSHVSFWLFMSHELETNEHASRLVIGRLMSSIFGDTRRSSELANSRYRAESDASRGDSLPLQLGLVNLECDSSMSSHSFEAMCSAIVVNQTTSKLSMLLEMDPEEPATSQHWWRWLAYALFSKRTRASSSLESLALLRIGSMSIADIEAFSSVLASDHPEEALFGCTRGAVDEKDATIKAGALIHCKLNNRGQPPRGTRSLTFESAITSVRVFSDDVQSEWLNVLVPGYGRCYVQRTNLEYQETPTVFAGSRGVTDLKIEFDRDDPSISDGLPSFLAAIGPSLKRLTVDPSGIELDAIVRNCPNLEELSLCGGELVDIRLNFSEYHANNQAIPELPFDWDDVVALANALAITDSPLAKCVRRMRVRLIDQWAAWGIIVADHNNRPAFQAGLRALLEMLEVNQSLEYLDVVVPFGHFIYLEDFRQHHLEPINRSLKLSMETKIAFLSVLSTRSKPIEAANKPKRRSTRSAHARRPLSELNQHVVSTIFAFAAPRVLREVYLRDPPDDRWEEPEVVPI
;
A
#
# COMPACT_ATOMS: atom_id res chain seq x y z
N MET A 1 -29.67 -3.07 -12.19
CA MET A 1 -30.26 -1.82 -12.72
C MET A 1 -29.75 -1.66 -14.14
N ALA A 2 -30.61 -1.38 -15.12
CA ALA A 2 -30.11 -1.08 -16.47
C ALA A 2 -29.18 0.15 -16.42
N PRO A 3 -28.04 0.16 -17.14
CA PRO A 3 -27.16 1.32 -17.18
C PRO A 3 -27.95 2.54 -17.62
N ALA A 4 -27.83 3.65 -16.89
CA ALA A 4 -28.46 4.90 -17.27
C ALA A 4 -27.87 5.33 -18.62
N SER A 5 -28.71 5.54 -19.64
CA SER A 5 -28.20 5.94 -20.95
C SER A 5 -27.39 7.24 -20.86
N ALA A 6 -26.36 7.39 -21.69
CA ALA A 6 -25.53 8.59 -21.73
C ALA A 6 -26.36 9.88 -21.87
N ALA A 7 -27.49 9.83 -22.59
CA ALA A 7 -28.44 10.93 -22.69
C ALA A 7 -29.12 11.28 -21.35
N ALA A 8 -29.46 10.28 -20.54
CA ALA A 8 -30.02 10.47 -19.20
C ALA A 8 -28.97 11.06 -18.23
N LEU A 9 -27.73 10.56 -18.28
CA LEU A 9 -26.62 11.07 -17.47
C LEU A 9 -26.26 12.50 -17.87
N LYS A 10 -26.19 12.82 -19.17
CA LYS A 10 -26.01 14.18 -19.68
C LYS A 10 -27.11 15.13 -19.21
N ARG A 11 -28.38 14.70 -19.23
CA ARG A 11 -29.50 15.50 -18.72
C ARG A 11 -29.41 15.74 -17.20
N ARG A 12 -28.95 14.74 -16.44
CA ARG A 12 -28.85 14.79 -14.98
C ARG A 12 -27.64 15.61 -14.50
N TRP A 13 -26.47 15.38 -15.08
CA TRP A 13 -25.18 15.86 -14.61
C TRP A 13 -24.49 16.89 -15.52
N GLY A 14 -24.97 17.09 -16.76
CA GLY A 14 -24.32 17.97 -17.74
C GLY A 14 -24.19 19.43 -17.31
N PHE A 15 -24.91 19.88 -16.27
CA PHE A 15 -24.72 21.20 -15.68
C PHE A 15 -23.37 21.37 -14.97
N LEU A 16 -22.66 20.28 -14.66
CA LEU A 16 -21.31 20.27 -14.09
C LEU A 16 -20.21 20.31 -15.15
N SER A 17 -20.54 20.20 -16.44
CA SER A 17 -19.55 20.28 -17.53
C SER A 17 -18.62 21.50 -17.44
N PRO A 18 -19.10 22.73 -17.12
CA PRO A 18 -18.20 23.89 -16.97
C PRO A 18 -17.20 23.78 -15.81
N TRP A 19 -17.49 22.96 -14.80
CA TRP A 19 -16.56 22.68 -13.69
C TRP A 19 -15.53 21.62 -14.09
N CYS A 20 -15.98 20.57 -14.79
CA CYS A 20 -15.14 19.50 -15.30
C CYS A 20 -14.09 20.00 -16.31
N LYS A 21 -14.45 20.96 -17.16
CA LYS A 21 -13.52 21.63 -18.08
C LYS A 21 -12.29 22.24 -17.42
N VAL A 22 -12.39 22.63 -16.15
CA VAL A 22 -11.24 23.21 -15.41
C VAL A 22 -10.26 22.11 -14.96
N LEU A 23 -10.74 20.86 -14.89
CA LEU A 23 -9.97 19.69 -14.48
C LEU A 23 -9.41 18.89 -15.67
N GLN A 24 -9.84 19.18 -16.90
CA GLN A 24 -9.29 18.54 -18.10
C GLN A 24 -7.76 18.64 -18.11
N LYS A 25 -7.10 17.51 -18.38
CA LYS A 25 -5.63 17.34 -18.35
C LYS A 25 -4.96 17.55 -16.98
N ARG A 26 -5.74 17.79 -15.92
CA ARG A 26 -5.21 17.98 -14.56
C ARG A 26 -5.50 16.80 -13.65
N ILE A 27 -6.47 15.95 -13.99
CA ILE A 27 -6.81 14.76 -13.24
C ILE A 27 -6.54 13.53 -14.11
N SER A 28 -5.93 12.50 -13.52
CA SER A 28 -5.65 11.23 -14.18
C SER A 28 -5.94 10.07 -13.23
N TYR A 29 -6.33 8.91 -13.77
CA TYR A 29 -6.59 7.70 -13.00
C TYR A 29 -5.54 6.63 -13.32
N VAL A 30 -4.43 6.71 -12.59
CA VAL A 30 -3.20 6.00 -12.94
C VAL A 30 -2.84 4.96 -11.89
N TRP A 31 -2.09 3.95 -12.31
CA TRP A 31 -1.33 3.15 -11.36
C TRP A 31 -0.24 4.04 -10.75
N PRO A 32 0.13 3.80 -9.47
CA PRO A 32 1.37 4.34 -8.96
C PRO A 32 2.54 4.08 -9.93
N LEU A 33 3.36 5.09 -10.18
CA LEU A 33 4.35 5.08 -11.28
C LEU A 33 5.40 3.97 -11.21
N ARG A 34 5.69 3.44 -10.02
CA ARG A 34 6.61 2.32 -9.87
C ARG A 34 5.89 1.07 -9.37
N GLU A 35 6.31 -0.08 -9.88
CA GLU A 35 5.72 -1.39 -9.57
C GLU A 35 5.71 -1.70 -8.06
N GLU A 36 6.67 -1.13 -7.32
CA GLU A 36 6.76 -1.31 -5.86
C GLU A 36 5.65 -0.56 -5.10
N GLU A 37 5.17 0.56 -5.64
CA GLU A 37 4.03 1.30 -5.10
C GLU A 37 2.69 0.62 -5.41
N VAL A 38 2.60 -0.05 -6.57
CA VAL A 38 1.43 -0.85 -7.00
C VAL A 38 1.17 -1.99 -6.01
N TRP A 39 2.20 -2.48 -5.32
CA TRP A 39 2.07 -3.54 -4.34
C TRP A 39 1.40 -3.09 -3.04
N ALA A 40 1.76 -1.93 -2.50
CA ALA A 40 1.18 -1.44 -1.24
C ALA A 40 -0.26 -0.96 -1.41
N VAL A 41 -0.59 -0.47 -2.61
CA VAL A 41 -1.93 -0.07 -3.02
C VAL A 41 -2.22 -0.75 -4.36
N GLN A 42 -2.81 -1.96 -4.32
CA GLN A 42 -3.30 -2.69 -5.50
C GLN A 42 -4.53 -2.02 -6.15
N ARG A 43 -4.51 -0.69 -6.25
CA ARG A 43 -5.55 0.14 -6.83
C ARG A 43 -4.91 1.35 -7.50
N ARG A 44 -5.45 1.70 -8.67
CA ARG A 44 -5.21 3.00 -9.29
C ARG A 44 -5.64 4.13 -8.35
N ARG A 45 -5.03 5.30 -8.49
CA ARG A 45 -5.32 6.49 -7.70
C ARG A 45 -5.63 7.67 -8.61
N LEU A 46 -6.44 8.60 -8.13
CA LEU A 46 -6.68 9.85 -8.83
C LEU A 46 -5.58 10.84 -8.49
N GLU A 47 -4.72 11.11 -9.46
CA GLU A 47 -3.68 12.13 -9.34
C GLU A 47 -4.18 13.45 -9.89
N VAL A 48 -3.86 14.54 -9.19
CA VAL A 48 -4.31 15.89 -9.56
C VAL A 48 -3.14 16.86 -9.58
N TYR A 49 -2.86 17.41 -10.76
CA TYR A 49 -1.89 18.49 -10.98
C TYR A 49 -2.60 19.83 -10.83
N LEU A 50 -2.32 20.52 -9.71
CA LEU A 50 -2.97 21.80 -9.42
C LEU A 50 -2.47 22.90 -10.38
N PRO A 51 -3.27 23.97 -10.62
CA PRO A 51 -2.84 25.10 -11.42
C PRO A 51 -1.51 25.67 -10.93
N THR A 52 -0.65 26.04 -11.87
CA THR A 52 0.62 26.71 -11.58
C THR A 52 0.52 28.20 -11.94
N ARG A 53 1.35 29.05 -11.34
CA ARG A 53 1.38 30.48 -11.69
C ARG A 53 1.93 30.73 -13.11
N HIS A 54 2.58 29.72 -13.69
CA HIS A 54 3.22 29.77 -15.00
C HIS A 54 2.43 29.03 -16.08
N ASP A 55 1.23 28.52 -15.78
CA ASP A 55 0.42 27.85 -16.78
C ASP A 55 0.24 28.77 -18.00
N ALA A 56 0.46 28.22 -19.20
CA ALA A 56 0.36 28.95 -20.45
C ALA A 56 -0.56 28.23 -21.45
N THR A 57 -1.04 28.95 -22.46
CA THR A 57 -1.81 28.39 -23.57
C THR A 57 -0.94 27.40 -24.34
N GLN A 58 -1.44 26.18 -24.51
CA GLN A 58 -0.81 25.18 -25.37
C GLN A 58 -1.30 25.39 -26.81
N SER A 59 -0.42 25.87 -27.70
CA SER A 59 -0.67 26.01 -29.14
C SER A 59 0.59 25.63 -29.93
N PHE A 60 0.47 24.70 -30.87
CA PHE A 60 1.58 24.34 -31.78
C PHE A 60 1.99 25.47 -32.74
N TRP A 61 1.10 26.43 -32.97
CA TRP A 61 1.26 27.46 -34.00
C TRP A 61 1.42 28.88 -33.44
N ALA A 62 1.44 29.03 -32.11
CA ALA A 62 1.53 30.33 -31.45
C ALA A 62 2.38 30.26 -30.18
N ASP A 63 3.08 31.35 -29.87
CA ASP A 63 3.86 31.45 -28.65
C ASP A 63 2.98 31.23 -27.40
N PRO A 64 3.48 30.50 -26.38
CA PRO A 64 2.75 30.26 -25.15
C PRO A 64 2.39 31.58 -24.46
N GLN A 65 1.10 31.85 -24.26
CA GLN A 65 0.62 33.00 -23.51
C GLN A 65 0.26 32.60 -22.08
N PRO A 66 0.69 33.34 -21.04
CA PRO A 66 0.30 33.06 -19.67
C PRO A 66 -1.22 33.00 -19.50
N LEU A 67 -1.73 31.96 -18.85
CA LEU A 67 -3.16 31.82 -18.54
C LEU A 67 -3.62 32.82 -17.48
N TYR A 68 -2.69 33.33 -16.66
CA TYR A 68 -2.99 34.25 -15.57
C TYR A 68 -2.14 35.51 -15.71
N SER A 69 -2.78 36.67 -15.72
CA SER A 69 -2.11 37.97 -15.80
C SER A 69 -1.59 38.43 -14.44
N ASN A 70 -2.15 37.89 -13.34
CA ASN A 70 -1.82 38.27 -11.98
C ASN A 70 -2.16 37.14 -10.98
N ASN A 71 -1.69 37.29 -9.75
CA ASN A 71 -1.94 36.32 -8.69
C ASN A 71 -3.43 36.23 -8.29
N GLN A 72 -4.24 37.26 -8.52
CA GLN A 72 -5.67 37.20 -8.20
C GLN A 72 -6.42 36.26 -9.15
N GLU A 73 -6.14 36.33 -10.45
CA GLU A 73 -6.67 35.41 -11.47
C GLU A 73 -6.26 33.96 -11.20
N PHE A 74 -4.99 33.75 -10.87
CA PHE A 74 -4.48 32.45 -10.44
C PHE A 74 -5.27 31.90 -9.25
N GLN A 75 -5.45 32.70 -8.19
CA GLN A 75 -6.16 32.27 -6.97
C GLN A 75 -7.64 31.98 -7.23
N VAL A 76 -8.28 32.69 -8.16
CA VAL A 76 -9.64 32.40 -8.61
C VAL A 76 -9.69 31.05 -9.33
N CYS A 77 -8.73 30.76 -10.22
CA CYS A 77 -8.64 29.46 -10.88
C CYS A 77 -8.36 28.32 -9.89
N PHE A 78 -7.39 28.53 -8.98
CA PHE A 78 -7.04 27.59 -7.93
C PHE A 78 -8.25 27.23 -7.05
N GLN A 79 -9.02 28.24 -6.62
CA GLN A 79 -10.28 28.03 -5.92
C GLN A 79 -11.29 27.24 -6.77
N LYS A 80 -11.40 27.54 -8.06
CA LYS A 80 -12.32 26.88 -8.97
C LYS A 80 -11.99 25.40 -9.18
N VAL A 81 -10.70 25.04 -9.25
CA VAL A 81 -10.23 23.64 -9.28
C VAL A 81 -10.63 22.90 -8.01
N ARG A 82 -10.34 23.47 -6.84
CA ARG A 82 -10.75 22.90 -5.54
C ARG A 82 -12.26 22.67 -5.46
N GLU A 83 -13.05 23.65 -5.88
CA GLU A 83 -14.52 23.55 -5.90
C GLU A 83 -15.04 22.53 -6.91
N ALA A 84 -14.39 22.39 -8.08
CA ALA A 84 -14.72 21.37 -9.06
C ALA A 84 -14.49 19.95 -8.51
N LEU A 85 -13.34 19.71 -7.86
CA LEU A 85 -13.03 18.43 -7.20
C LEU A 85 -14.06 18.12 -6.10
N ALA A 86 -14.47 19.12 -5.31
CA ALA A 86 -15.47 18.94 -4.27
C ALA A 86 -16.85 18.57 -4.83
N LEU A 87 -17.25 19.15 -5.97
CA LEU A 87 -18.49 18.79 -6.66
C LEU A 87 -18.42 17.36 -7.21
N LEU A 88 -17.29 16.98 -7.80
CA LEU A 88 -17.03 15.64 -8.30
C LEU A 88 -17.15 14.58 -7.19
N ALA A 89 -16.49 14.80 -6.04
CA ALA A 89 -16.62 13.91 -4.89
C ALA A 89 -18.06 13.88 -4.32
N ALA A 90 -18.78 15.01 -4.36
CA ALA A 90 -20.19 15.03 -3.99
C ALA A 90 -21.05 14.19 -4.95
N VAL A 91 -20.75 14.17 -6.24
CA VAL A 91 -21.41 13.27 -7.20
C VAL A 91 -21.05 11.83 -6.91
N ALA A 92 -19.79 11.51 -6.63
CA ALA A 92 -19.37 10.15 -6.24
C ALA A 92 -20.15 9.62 -5.03
N HIS A 93 -20.47 10.47 -4.06
CA HIS A 93 -21.32 10.12 -2.92
C HIS A 93 -22.79 9.83 -3.31
N VAL A 94 -23.31 10.53 -4.31
CA VAL A 94 -24.75 10.53 -4.66
C VAL A 94 -25.10 9.54 -5.79
N ASP A 95 -24.22 9.41 -6.78
CA ASP A 95 -24.45 8.67 -8.02
C ASP A 95 -23.11 8.23 -8.64
N SER A 96 -22.72 6.98 -8.37
CA SER A 96 -21.48 6.39 -8.91
C SER A 96 -21.43 6.37 -10.44
N ALA A 97 -22.57 6.19 -11.12
CA ALA A 97 -22.63 6.23 -12.58
C ALA A 97 -22.43 7.66 -13.12
N GLY A 98 -23.01 8.65 -12.42
CA GLY A 98 -22.77 10.07 -12.71
C GLY A 98 -21.33 10.49 -12.53
N TRP A 99 -20.68 9.97 -11.50
CA TRP A 99 -19.26 10.20 -11.20
C TRP A 99 -18.35 9.72 -12.33
N ARG A 100 -18.49 8.45 -12.73
CA ARG A 100 -17.73 7.87 -13.85
C ARG A 100 -17.97 8.64 -15.16
N TYR A 101 -19.22 8.97 -15.45
CA TYR A 101 -19.58 9.75 -16.64
C TYR A 101 -18.88 11.13 -16.67
N LEU A 102 -18.82 11.85 -15.56
CA LEU A 102 -18.17 13.16 -15.52
C LEU A 102 -16.66 13.07 -15.67
N LEU A 103 -16.03 12.03 -15.11
CA LEU A 103 -14.59 11.80 -15.26
C LEU A 103 -14.22 11.50 -16.72
N ALA A 104 -14.88 10.51 -17.33
CA ALA A 104 -14.57 10.10 -18.70
C ALA A 104 -14.93 11.19 -19.73
N GLU A 105 -16.17 11.66 -19.72
CA GLU A 105 -16.71 12.48 -20.84
C GLU A 105 -16.44 13.98 -20.71
N HIS A 106 -16.14 14.47 -19.50
CA HIS A 106 -15.97 15.92 -19.27
C HIS A 106 -14.65 16.30 -18.61
N CYS A 107 -13.90 15.35 -18.05
CA CYS A 107 -12.55 15.58 -17.51
C CYS A 107 -11.45 14.91 -18.35
N ASP A 108 -11.82 14.15 -19.39
CA ASP A 108 -10.91 13.40 -20.27
C ASP A 108 -10.03 12.40 -19.50
N VAL A 109 -10.56 11.80 -18.43
CA VAL A 109 -9.86 10.75 -17.68
C VAL A 109 -10.06 9.43 -18.40
N ASP A 110 -8.96 8.79 -18.76
CA ASP A 110 -9.00 7.42 -19.28
C ASP A 110 -9.44 6.44 -18.18
N LEU A 111 -10.62 5.86 -18.39
CA LEU A 111 -11.20 4.84 -17.52
C LEU A 111 -11.21 3.46 -18.18
N GLY A 112 -10.49 3.28 -19.29
CA GLY A 112 -10.52 2.09 -20.13
C GLY A 112 -11.85 1.92 -20.87
N GLU A 113 -11.99 0.77 -21.52
CA GLU A 113 -13.17 0.38 -22.29
C GLU A 113 -14.11 -0.54 -21.51
N GLU A 114 -15.39 -0.55 -21.89
CA GLU A 114 -16.38 -1.44 -21.28
C GLU A 114 -15.96 -2.91 -21.40
N GLY A 115 -15.97 -3.65 -20.29
CA GLY A 115 -15.41 -5.01 -20.24
C GLY A 115 -13.92 -5.10 -19.87
N GLN A 116 -13.25 -3.97 -19.61
CA GLN A 116 -11.93 -3.94 -18.97
C GLN A 116 -12.05 -3.73 -17.45
N GLN A 117 -11.10 -4.27 -16.67
CA GLN A 117 -11.07 -4.12 -15.21
C GLN A 117 -11.06 -2.64 -14.77
N VAL A 118 -10.36 -1.78 -15.51
CA VAL A 118 -10.27 -0.34 -15.24
C VAL A 118 -11.65 0.31 -15.32
N PHE A 119 -12.47 -0.16 -16.26
CA PHE A 119 -13.80 0.37 -16.49
C PHE A 119 -14.81 -0.18 -15.48
N GLU A 120 -14.72 -1.44 -15.09
CA GLU A 120 -15.71 -2.00 -14.16
C GLU A 120 -15.36 -1.77 -12.67
N GLY A 121 -14.12 -1.36 -12.37
CA GLY A 121 -13.67 -1.06 -11.02
C GLY A 121 -14.37 0.14 -10.34
N ASP A 122 -14.51 0.06 -9.02
CA ASP A 122 -14.93 1.20 -8.20
C ASP A 122 -13.83 2.27 -8.14
N ILE A 123 -14.20 3.53 -8.38
CA ILE A 123 -13.27 4.66 -8.40
C ILE A 123 -13.51 5.50 -7.14
N PRO A 124 -12.68 5.34 -6.09
CA PRO A 124 -12.89 6.07 -4.86
C PRO A 124 -12.56 7.56 -5.05
N ALA A 125 -13.34 8.44 -4.41
CA ALA A 125 -13.13 9.88 -4.45
C ALA A 125 -12.02 10.33 -3.47
N GLU A 126 -10.81 9.83 -3.71
CA GLU A 126 -9.59 10.14 -2.96
C GLU A 126 -8.55 10.71 -3.92
N PHE A 127 -7.89 11.80 -3.55
CA PHE A 127 -7.00 12.52 -4.46
C PHE A 127 -5.57 12.59 -3.95
N VAL A 128 -4.61 12.37 -4.84
CA VAL A 128 -3.19 12.69 -4.63
C VAL A 128 -2.92 14.02 -5.32
N LEU A 129 -2.46 15.02 -4.56
CA LEU A 129 -2.30 16.38 -5.04
C LEU A 129 -0.83 16.71 -5.29
N TYR A 130 -0.54 17.26 -6.47
CA TYR A 130 0.76 17.80 -6.86
C TYR A 130 0.70 19.33 -6.88
N PHE A 131 1.47 19.95 -5.97
CA PHE A 131 1.62 21.40 -5.87
C PHE A 131 2.94 21.82 -6.50
N LEU A 132 2.96 22.00 -7.81
CA LEU A 132 4.16 22.32 -8.58
C LEU A 132 4.09 23.75 -9.12
N GLN A 133 5.24 24.37 -9.32
CA GLN A 133 5.35 25.68 -9.96
C GLN A 133 5.62 25.55 -11.46
N ASP A 134 6.47 24.60 -11.82
CA ASP A 134 6.79 24.18 -13.18
C ASP A 134 7.40 22.77 -13.11
N GLU A 135 7.89 22.25 -14.24
CA GLU A 135 8.49 20.91 -14.35
C GLU A 135 9.77 20.72 -13.51
N LYS A 136 10.30 21.79 -12.92
CA LYS A 136 11.60 21.81 -12.23
C LYS A 136 11.55 22.39 -10.83
N LYS A 137 10.39 22.85 -10.31
CA LYS A 137 10.32 23.55 -9.02
C LYS A 137 8.98 23.40 -8.30
N TYR A 138 9.08 23.43 -6.98
CA TYR A 138 7.95 23.70 -6.07
C TYR A 138 7.69 25.20 -5.95
N PRO A 139 6.42 25.62 -5.70
CA PRO A 139 6.09 27.01 -5.50
C PRO A 139 6.61 27.53 -4.16
N GLU A 140 7.16 28.76 -4.13
CA GLU A 140 7.55 29.45 -2.87
C GLU A 140 6.38 29.65 -1.89
N SER A 141 5.15 29.51 -2.38
CA SER A 141 3.91 29.65 -1.60
C SER A 141 3.28 28.31 -1.23
N LEU A 142 4.00 27.18 -1.41
CA LEU A 142 3.53 25.81 -1.17
C LEU A 142 2.74 25.68 0.14
N LYS A 143 3.34 26.12 1.26
CA LYS A 143 2.68 26.11 2.58
C LYS A 143 1.33 26.83 2.57
N ASN A 144 1.29 28.05 2.03
CA ASN A 144 0.08 28.86 2.00
C ASN A 144 -0.97 28.29 1.05
N ASP A 145 -0.54 27.73 -0.08
CA ASP A 145 -1.43 27.12 -1.07
C ASP A 145 -2.09 25.84 -0.48
N ILE A 146 -1.35 25.02 0.30
CA ILE A 146 -1.90 23.86 1.03
C ILE A 146 -2.88 24.30 2.12
N ILE A 147 -2.53 25.28 2.95
CA ILE A 147 -3.43 25.83 3.99
C ILE A 147 -4.69 26.38 3.34
N ARG A 148 -4.56 27.10 2.22
CA ARG A 148 -5.71 27.63 1.50
C ARG A 148 -6.58 26.50 0.94
N PHE A 149 -6.00 25.41 0.48
CA PHE A 149 -6.73 24.26 -0.06
C PHE A 149 -7.48 23.48 1.02
N CYS A 150 -6.79 23.05 2.08
CA CYS A 150 -7.28 22.13 3.11
C CYS A 150 -7.74 22.79 4.42
N GLY A 151 -7.38 24.05 4.66
CA GLY A 151 -7.77 24.83 5.84
C GLY A 151 -9.23 25.30 5.80
N VAL A 152 -9.58 26.21 6.70
CA VAL A 152 -10.99 26.64 6.89
C VAL A 152 -11.52 27.51 5.74
N HIS A 153 -10.62 28.04 4.89
CA HIS A 153 -10.97 28.85 3.73
C HIS A 153 -11.98 28.15 2.81
N GLN A 154 -11.91 26.81 2.68
CA GLN A 154 -12.86 26.04 1.86
C GLN A 154 -14.32 26.13 2.36
N ARG A 155 -14.52 26.45 3.65
CA ARG A 155 -15.84 26.65 4.26
C ARG A 155 -16.30 28.09 4.21
N GLU A 156 -15.40 29.00 4.52
CA GLU A 156 -15.74 30.40 4.78
C GLU A 156 -15.86 31.21 3.49
N HIS A 157 -15.14 30.81 2.44
CA HIS A 157 -15.02 31.57 1.20
C HIS A 157 -15.49 30.75 -0.01
N ALA A 158 -16.49 29.89 0.17
CA ALA A 158 -17.11 29.14 -0.92
C ALA A 158 -17.77 30.09 -1.94
N SER A 159 -17.51 29.87 -3.24
CA SER A 159 -18.12 30.71 -4.26
C SER A 159 -19.64 30.50 -4.33
N ALA A 160 -20.36 31.55 -4.71
CA ALA A 160 -21.82 31.47 -4.88
C ALA A 160 -22.20 30.47 -5.99
N ALA A 161 -21.37 30.37 -7.04
CA ALA A 161 -21.55 29.43 -8.14
C ALA A 161 -21.41 27.98 -7.66
N TYR A 162 -20.36 27.68 -6.88
CA TYR A 162 -20.15 26.36 -6.27
C TYR A 162 -21.30 26.00 -5.33
N SER A 163 -21.69 26.91 -4.44
CA SER A 163 -22.80 26.68 -3.50
C SER A 163 -24.11 26.35 -4.23
N LYS A 164 -24.38 27.03 -5.36
CA LYS A 164 -25.54 26.75 -6.21
C LYS A 164 -25.45 25.37 -6.88
N ALA A 165 -24.26 24.99 -7.37
CA ALA A 165 -24.04 23.68 -7.97
C ALA A 165 -24.19 22.56 -6.93
N LEU A 166 -23.59 22.71 -5.75
CA LEU A 166 -23.68 21.73 -4.67
C LEU A 166 -25.12 21.54 -4.18
N LYS A 167 -25.91 22.61 -4.08
CA LYS A 167 -27.36 22.51 -3.77
C LYS A 167 -28.12 21.68 -4.81
N ARG A 168 -27.73 21.76 -6.09
CA ARG A 168 -28.34 20.93 -7.15
C ARG A 168 -27.93 19.46 -7.03
N VAL A 169 -26.67 19.17 -6.67
CA VAL A 169 -26.20 17.81 -6.37
C VAL A 169 -26.98 17.24 -5.17
N ALA A 170 -27.07 18.01 -4.08
CA ALA A 170 -27.80 17.62 -2.87
C ALA A 170 -29.28 17.32 -3.13
N ALA A 171 -29.93 18.04 -4.05
CA ALA A 171 -31.34 17.78 -4.41
C ALA A 171 -31.55 16.42 -5.10
N LEU A 172 -30.48 15.83 -5.66
CA LEU A 172 -30.50 14.52 -6.30
C LEU A 172 -30.16 13.38 -5.34
N ASP A 173 -29.75 13.69 -4.11
CA ASP A 173 -29.43 12.71 -3.07
C ASP A 173 -30.72 12.21 -2.38
N GLU A 174 -31.02 10.92 -2.55
CA GLU A 174 -32.19 10.31 -1.93
C GLU A 174 -32.02 10.13 -0.42
N SER A 175 -30.78 9.99 0.07
CA SER A 175 -30.47 9.81 1.49
C SER A 175 -30.83 11.05 2.33
N LEU A 176 -30.71 12.25 1.73
CA LEU A 176 -31.09 13.53 2.32
C LEU A 176 -32.61 13.74 2.37
N LYS A 177 -33.40 13.00 1.58
CA LYS A 177 -34.87 13.04 1.68
C LYS A 177 -35.33 12.40 2.99
N ALA A 178 -34.64 11.33 3.42
CA ALA A 178 -34.94 10.57 4.63
C ALA A 178 -34.33 11.16 5.91
N LYS A 179 -33.12 11.73 5.84
CA LYS A 179 -32.40 12.30 6.99
C LYS A 179 -32.71 13.79 7.19
N LYS A 180 -32.98 14.21 8.43
CA LYS A 180 -33.13 15.64 8.81
C LYS A 180 -31.78 16.35 9.04
N SER A 181 -30.66 15.63 8.98
CA SER A 181 -29.33 16.14 9.28
C SER A 181 -28.57 16.65 8.06
N VAL A 182 -27.58 17.49 8.32
CA VAL A 182 -26.57 17.92 7.33
C VAL A 182 -25.55 16.79 7.16
N ILE A 183 -25.17 16.49 5.92
CA ILE A 183 -24.09 15.54 5.63
C ILE A 183 -22.84 16.35 5.28
N ASP A 184 -21.72 15.99 5.92
CA ASP A 184 -20.38 16.47 5.58
C ASP A 184 -19.64 15.34 4.90
N ILE A 185 -19.27 15.53 3.63
CA ILE A 185 -18.48 14.60 2.86
C ILE A 185 -17.01 14.97 3.11
N GLU A 186 -16.32 14.13 3.87
CA GLU A 186 -14.88 14.22 4.06
C GLU A 186 -14.19 13.56 2.86
N ILE A 187 -13.41 14.36 2.15
CA ILE A 187 -12.69 14.00 0.94
C ILE A 187 -11.21 13.86 1.34
N PRO A 188 -10.67 12.64 1.39
CA PRO A 188 -9.28 12.44 1.77
C PRO A 188 -8.35 12.92 0.65
N VAL A 189 -7.31 13.64 1.04
CA VAL A 189 -6.27 14.13 0.13
C VAL A 189 -4.88 13.86 0.68
N ARG A 190 -4.00 13.34 -0.18
CA ARG A 190 -2.58 13.16 0.12
C ARG A 190 -1.79 14.17 -0.68
N VAL A 191 -0.88 14.89 -0.02
CA VAL A 191 0.10 15.73 -0.72
C VAL A 191 1.28 14.85 -1.14
N CYS A 192 1.66 14.91 -2.42
CA CYS A 192 2.80 14.17 -2.94
C CYS A 192 4.04 15.07 -3.04
N PHE A 193 5.08 14.70 -2.29
CA PHE A 193 6.43 15.20 -2.47
C PHE A 193 7.21 14.22 -3.35
N THR A 194 7.87 14.72 -4.38
CA THR A 194 8.73 13.94 -5.28
C THR A 194 9.89 14.80 -5.75
N VAL A 195 11.07 14.18 -5.83
CA VAL A 195 12.29 14.80 -6.37
C VAL A 195 12.33 14.79 -7.90
N MET A 196 11.50 13.95 -8.53
CA MET A 196 11.36 13.88 -9.98
C MET A 196 9.93 14.17 -10.41
N HIS A 197 9.80 14.93 -11.49
CA HIS A 197 8.50 15.26 -12.07
C HIS A 197 7.86 14.00 -12.65
N PRO A 198 6.66 13.61 -12.20
CA PRO A 198 6.11 12.31 -12.55
C PRO A 198 5.76 12.16 -14.04
N ALA A 199 5.52 13.26 -14.75
CA ALA A 199 5.18 13.23 -16.17
C ALA A 199 6.35 13.52 -17.13
N SER A 200 7.43 14.16 -16.64
CA SER A 200 8.55 14.60 -17.51
C SER A 200 9.88 13.98 -17.14
N TYR A 201 9.95 13.24 -16.02
CA TYR A 201 11.17 12.66 -15.47
C TYR A 201 12.30 13.70 -15.27
N MET A 202 11.94 14.98 -15.18
CA MET A 202 12.87 16.04 -14.87
C MET A 202 13.06 16.17 -13.37
N PHE A 203 14.27 16.51 -12.95
CA PHE A 203 14.56 16.72 -11.53
C PHE A 203 13.90 18.02 -11.02
N LEU A 204 13.06 17.90 -9.99
CA LEU A 204 12.23 18.98 -9.42
C LEU A 204 12.90 19.77 -8.30
N CYS A 205 13.71 19.15 -7.46
CA CYS A 205 14.36 19.85 -6.37
C CYS A 205 15.46 19.00 -5.75
N GLU A 206 16.64 19.58 -5.53
CA GLU A 206 17.71 18.95 -4.74
C GLU A 206 17.51 19.15 -3.24
N GLY A 207 16.68 20.13 -2.85
CA GLY A 207 16.49 20.57 -1.47
C GLY A 207 15.29 19.93 -0.79
N SER A 208 15.38 19.83 0.54
CA SER A 208 14.34 19.26 1.40
C SER A 208 13.33 20.30 1.95
N GLU A 209 13.49 21.59 1.60
CA GLU A 209 12.63 22.69 2.06
C GLU A 209 11.12 22.48 1.80
N PRO A 210 10.67 21.97 0.63
CA PRO A 210 9.25 21.74 0.40
C PRO A 210 8.60 20.80 1.43
N LEU A 211 9.33 19.82 1.98
CA LEU A 211 8.82 18.92 3.02
C LEU A 211 8.52 19.67 4.32
N LYS A 212 9.40 20.60 4.71
CA LYS A 212 9.22 21.45 5.90
C LYS A 212 7.99 22.34 5.73
N ASP A 213 7.77 22.86 4.52
CA ASP A 213 6.58 23.66 4.21
C ASP A 213 5.28 22.84 4.27
N ILE A 214 5.29 21.61 3.75
CA ILE A 214 4.13 20.70 3.87
C ILE A 214 3.84 20.39 5.34
N GLN A 215 4.85 20.03 6.12
CA GLN A 215 4.70 19.75 7.55
C GLN A 215 4.13 20.96 8.32
N GLN A 216 4.66 22.16 8.08
CA GLN A 216 4.13 23.37 8.70
C GLN A 216 2.68 23.64 8.29
N ALA A 217 2.33 23.38 7.02
CA ALA A 217 0.96 23.50 6.55
C ALA A 217 0.01 22.55 7.28
N GLU A 218 0.39 21.28 7.49
CA GLU A 218 -0.41 20.31 8.27
C GLU A 218 -0.74 20.83 9.67
N LYS A 219 0.29 21.29 10.40
CA LYS A 219 0.14 21.84 11.77
C LYS A 219 -0.81 23.04 11.79
N LEU A 220 -0.68 23.95 10.82
CA LEU A 220 -1.51 25.15 10.74
C LEU A 220 -2.96 24.81 10.34
N VAL A 221 -3.17 23.89 9.40
CA VAL A 221 -4.51 23.41 9.03
C VAL A 221 -5.22 22.81 10.25
N LYS A 222 -4.55 21.96 11.05
CA LYS A 222 -5.10 21.42 12.30
C LYS A 222 -5.55 22.52 13.25
N GLN A 223 -4.69 23.52 13.47
CA GLN A 223 -4.99 24.66 14.35
C GLN A 223 -6.16 25.51 13.84
N GLU A 224 -6.24 25.80 12.54
CA GLU A 224 -7.36 26.55 11.95
C GLU A 224 -8.69 25.83 12.18
N TRP A 225 -8.74 24.52 11.93
CA TRP A 225 -9.94 23.72 12.13
C TRP A 225 -10.36 23.65 13.60
N GLU A 226 -9.42 23.43 14.51
CA GLU A 226 -9.70 23.43 15.95
C GLU A 226 -10.28 24.76 16.43
N ASN A 227 -9.71 25.88 15.99
CA ASN A 227 -10.19 27.21 16.34
C ASN A 227 -11.57 27.49 15.73
N HIS A 228 -11.78 27.08 14.48
CA HIS A 228 -13.07 27.21 13.81
C HIS A 228 -14.15 26.34 14.51
N GLU A 229 -13.87 25.10 14.88
CA GLU A 229 -14.81 24.24 15.63
C GLU A 229 -15.18 24.82 16.99
N ARG A 230 -14.20 25.35 17.75
CA ARG A 230 -14.44 26.00 19.04
C ARG A 230 -15.34 27.23 18.90
N SER A 231 -15.13 28.04 17.88
CA SER A 231 -15.92 29.27 17.62
C SER A 231 -17.33 28.98 17.06
N ARG A 232 -17.55 27.81 16.45
CA ARG A 232 -18.76 27.46 15.70
C ARG A 232 -19.97 27.06 16.55
N LYS A 233 -19.90 27.04 17.89
CA LYS A 233 -21.02 26.64 18.79
C LYS A 233 -22.36 27.39 18.59
N LYS A 234 -22.53 28.29 17.61
CA LYS A 234 -23.77 29.05 17.33
C LYS A 234 -24.16 29.29 15.85
N ARG A 235 -23.59 28.61 14.84
CA ARG A 235 -24.03 28.82 13.42
C ARG A 235 -25.09 27.79 12.99
N HIS A 236 -26.28 28.27 12.66
CA HIS A 236 -27.38 27.46 12.11
C HIS A 236 -27.01 27.00 10.69
N VAL A 237 -26.93 25.69 10.45
CA VAL A 237 -26.76 25.14 9.09
C VAL A 237 -28.14 24.74 8.56
N GLU A 238 -28.41 25.03 7.28
CA GLU A 238 -29.67 24.64 6.64
C GLU A 238 -29.86 23.11 6.70
N PRO A 239 -30.98 22.59 7.22
CA PRO A 239 -31.27 21.16 7.20
C PRO A 239 -31.27 20.62 5.75
N ARG A 240 -30.85 19.35 5.56
CA ARG A 240 -30.78 18.67 4.25
C ARG A 240 -29.77 19.25 3.25
N SER A 241 -28.69 19.86 3.72
CA SER A 241 -27.60 20.32 2.86
C SER A 241 -26.45 19.33 2.81
N LEU A 242 -25.81 19.21 1.63
CA LEU A 242 -24.47 18.64 1.49
C LEU A 242 -23.41 19.70 1.76
N ARG A 243 -22.29 19.25 2.30
CA ARG A 243 -21.07 20.00 2.47
C ARG A 243 -19.89 19.11 2.14
N CYS A 244 -18.84 19.67 1.56
CA CYS A 244 -17.60 18.95 1.27
C CYS A 244 -16.45 19.54 2.09
N THR A 245 -15.54 18.69 2.52
CA THR A 245 -14.33 19.05 3.25
C THR A 245 -13.16 18.22 2.79
N PHE A 246 -12.12 18.84 2.26
CA PHE A 246 -10.83 18.18 2.03
C PHE A 246 -10.12 17.99 3.37
N VAL A 247 -9.78 16.74 3.67
CA VAL A 247 -9.08 16.32 4.89
C VAL A 247 -7.73 15.76 4.48
N LEU A 248 -6.65 16.31 5.07
CA LEU A 248 -5.30 15.82 4.83
C LEU A 248 -5.16 14.41 5.38
N GLU A 249 -4.58 13.52 4.58
CA GLU A 249 -4.08 12.20 4.93
C GLU A 249 -2.54 12.23 4.99
N PRO A 250 -1.88 11.25 5.64
CA PRO A 250 -0.42 11.17 5.70
C PRO A 250 0.23 11.30 4.32
N MET A 251 1.20 12.20 4.18
CA MET A 251 1.78 12.57 2.89
C MET A 251 2.53 11.41 2.22
N ILE A 252 2.78 11.54 0.91
CA ILE A 252 3.67 10.64 0.16
C ILE A 252 4.99 11.40 -0.05
N ALA A 253 6.12 10.77 0.23
CA ALA A 253 7.44 11.34 0.01
C ALA A 253 8.32 10.38 -0.80
N SER A 254 8.55 10.71 -2.07
CA SER A 254 9.40 9.93 -2.96
C SER A 254 10.76 10.61 -3.18
N PHE A 255 11.82 9.91 -2.80
CA PHE A 255 13.21 10.29 -3.04
C PHE A 255 13.89 9.32 -4.03
N ASN A 256 13.10 8.67 -4.87
CA ASN A 256 13.64 7.81 -5.92
C ASN A 256 14.53 8.63 -6.84
N ASP A 257 15.61 8.03 -7.33
CA ASP A 257 16.59 8.68 -8.21
C ASP A 257 17.36 9.88 -7.59
N ALA A 258 17.06 10.25 -6.33
CA ALA A 258 17.80 11.27 -5.60
C ALA A 258 18.88 10.65 -4.70
N ARG A 259 20.02 11.35 -4.63
CA ARG A 259 21.12 11.00 -3.73
C ARG A 259 20.74 11.28 -2.29
N ILE A 260 21.17 10.41 -1.39
CA ILE A 260 21.11 10.67 0.05
C ILE A 260 22.15 11.74 0.41
N THR A 261 21.65 12.85 0.95
CA THR A 261 22.47 13.98 1.41
C THR A 261 22.35 14.18 2.93
N PRO A 262 23.32 14.88 3.56
CA PRO A 262 23.20 15.28 4.96
C PRO A 262 21.96 16.13 5.24
N ASP A 263 21.59 17.05 4.33
CA ASP A 263 20.40 17.90 4.46
C ASP A 263 19.10 17.09 4.47
N LEU A 264 18.96 16.14 3.52
CA LEU A 264 17.82 15.23 3.48
C LEU A 264 17.71 14.43 4.79
N THR A 265 18.85 13.94 5.28
CA THR A 265 18.90 13.14 6.51
C THR A 265 18.46 13.96 7.73
N GLU A 266 18.94 15.19 7.87
CA GLU A 266 18.55 16.09 8.96
C GLU A 266 17.06 16.45 8.89
N THR A 267 16.55 16.70 7.69
CA THR A 267 15.13 16.98 7.47
C THR A 267 14.27 15.76 7.83
N MET A 268 14.60 14.56 7.34
CA MET A 268 13.85 13.35 7.70
C MET A 268 13.89 13.05 9.19
N GLN A 269 15.04 13.20 9.84
CA GLN A 269 15.15 13.07 11.29
C GLN A 269 14.21 14.04 12.01
N THR A 270 14.19 15.31 11.59
CA THR A 270 13.32 16.35 12.17
C THR A 270 11.85 16.03 11.97
N LEU A 271 11.44 15.65 10.75
CA LEU A 271 10.06 15.32 10.42
C LEU A 271 9.56 14.13 11.25
N VAL A 272 10.36 13.07 11.35
CA VAL A 272 9.99 11.89 12.14
C VAL A 272 9.95 12.22 13.63
N TRP A 273 10.92 12.99 14.14
CA TRP A 273 10.95 13.42 15.53
C TRP A 273 9.74 14.25 15.92
N GLU A 274 9.33 15.18 15.06
CA GLU A 274 8.15 16.04 15.22
C GLU A 274 6.82 15.35 14.87
N ASN A 275 6.81 14.02 14.80
CA ASN A 275 5.63 13.20 14.59
C ASN A 275 4.85 13.57 13.31
N THR A 276 5.56 13.83 12.21
CA THR A 276 5.00 13.87 10.86
C THR A 276 4.70 12.45 10.39
N TRP A 277 3.56 12.24 9.72
CA TRP A 277 3.13 10.92 9.27
C TRP A 277 3.18 10.82 7.75
N PHE A 278 3.54 9.64 7.28
CA PHE A 278 3.69 9.35 5.87
C PHE A 278 2.88 8.11 5.51
N SER A 279 2.13 8.16 4.42
CA SER A 279 1.46 6.97 3.87
C SER A 279 2.46 6.11 3.10
N HIS A 280 3.44 6.74 2.46
CA HIS A 280 4.52 6.08 1.74
C HIS A 280 5.79 6.96 1.76
N VAL A 281 6.94 6.35 2.03
CA VAL A 281 8.26 6.96 1.86
C VAL A 281 9.15 6.03 1.04
N SER A 282 9.83 6.55 0.02
CA SER A 282 10.76 5.77 -0.82
C SER A 282 12.14 6.42 -0.90
N PHE A 283 13.20 5.61 -0.85
CA PHE A 283 14.58 6.06 -0.93
C PHE A 283 15.39 5.22 -1.91
N TRP A 284 16.16 5.90 -2.76
CA TRP A 284 17.32 5.28 -3.41
C TRP A 284 18.55 5.44 -2.53
N LEU A 285 19.16 4.33 -2.09
CA LEU A 285 20.26 4.36 -1.12
C LEU A 285 21.62 4.67 -1.75
N PHE A 286 21.63 5.57 -2.73
CA PHE A 286 22.80 6.02 -3.47
C PHE A 286 23.34 7.34 -2.90
N MET A 287 24.66 7.50 -2.81
CA MET A 287 25.32 8.69 -2.27
C MET A 287 26.19 9.39 -3.33
N SER A 288 26.66 10.61 -3.06
CA SER A 288 27.68 11.20 -3.93
C SER A 288 29.03 10.52 -3.73
N HIS A 289 29.83 10.40 -4.79
CA HIS A 289 31.18 9.84 -4.72
C HIS A 289 32.07 10.53 -3.65
N GLU A 290 31.89 11.84 -3.45
CA GLU A 290 32.59 12.60 -2.39
C GLU A 290 32.22 12.13 -0.97
N LEU A 291 30.95 11.76 -0.76
CA LEU A 291 30.48 11.24 0.51
C LEU A 291 30.90 9.78 0.71
N GLU A 292 30.86 8.97 -0.36
CA GLU A 292 31.27 7.56 -0.36
C GLU A 292 32.77 7.39 -0.09
N THR A 293 33.60 8.25 -0.67
CA THR A 293 35.05 8.26 -0.40
C THR A 293 35.37 8.65 1.05
N ASN A 294 34.45 9.31 1.76
CA ASN A 294 34.55 9.62 3.18
C ASN A 294 33.69 8.68 4.02
N GLU A 295 34.22 7.47 4.27
CA GLU A 295 33.54 6.41 5.04
C GLU A 295 32.97 6.88 6.39
N HIS A 296 33.62 7.82 7.07
CA HIS A 296 33.09 8.34 8.33
C HIS A 296 31.84 9.20 8.13
N ALA A 297 31.84 10.05 7.09
CA ALA A 297 30.69 10.89 6.76
C ALA A 297 29.53 10.05 6.22
N SER A 298 29.78 9.09 5.32
CA SER A 298 28.75 8.19 4.79
C SER A 298 28.04 7.42 5.91
N ARG A 299 28.80 6.82 6.84
CA ARG A 299 28.26 6.11 8.02
C ARG A 299 27.38 7.01 8.88
N LEU A 300 27.76 8.27 9.06
CA LEU A 300 26.98 9.20 9.87
C LEU A 300 25.65 9.54 9.20
N VAL A 301 25.67 9.79 7.90
CA VAL A 301 24.49 10.15 7.10
C VAL A 301 23.52 8.97 7.02
N ILE A 302 23.96 7.82 6.51
CA ILE A 302 23.12 6.62 6.39
C ILE A 302 22.63 6.17 7.75
N GLY A 303 23.49 6.16 8.77
CA GLY A 303 23.07 5.67 10.08
C GLY A 303 22.08 6.56 10.80
N ARG A 304 22.18 7.88 10.65
CA ARG A 304 21.15 8.81 11.14
C ARG A 304 19.83 8.63 10.38
N LEU A 305 19.88 8.45 9.06
CA LEU A 305 18.69 8.24 8.26
C LEU A 305 17.97 6.96 8.68
N MET A 306 18.69 5.83 8.74
CA MET A 306 18.13 4.52 9.07
C MET A 306 17.60 4.43 10.50
N SER A 307 18.32 4.99 11.48
CA SER A 307 17.83 5.05 12.87
C SER A 307 16.62 5.97 13.04
N SER A 308 16.48 6.99 12.20
CA SER A 308 15.29 7.85 12.18
C SER A 308 14.10 7.14 11.56
N ILE A 309 14.29 6.50 10.40
CA ILE A 309 13.23 5.78 9.68
C ILE A 309 12.76 4.58 10.49
N PHE A 310 13.67 3.73 10.98
CA PHE A 310 13.38 2.48 11.70
C PHE A 310 13.64 2.62 13.20
N GLY A 311 13.11 3.68 13.81
CA GLY A 311 13.27 3.93 15.23
C GLY A 311 12.55 2.89 16.11
N ASP A 312 13.01 2.74 17.35
CA ASP A 312 12.45 1.82 18.35
C ASP A 312 11.27 2.41 19.15
N THR A 313 10.86 3.63 18.81
CA THR A 313 9.82 4.37 19.51
C THR A 313 8.54 4.41 18.70
N ARG A 314 7.48 3.78 19.22
CA ARG A 314 6.14 3.87 18.65
C ARG A 314 5.47 5.18 19.04
N ARG A 315 5.22 6.08 18.06
CA ARG A 315 4.54 7.36 18.29
C ARG A 315 3.02 7.23 18.17
N SER A 316 2.30 8.00 18.98
CA SER A 316 0.83 8.01 18.97
C SER A 316 0.28 8.85 17.82
N SER A 317 -0.76 8.35 17.15
CA SER A 317 -1.48 9.07 16.10
C SER A 317 -2.22 10.30 16.64
N GLU A 318 -2.64 10.27 17.91
CA GLU A 318 -3.32 11.40 18.56
C GLU A 318 -2.45 12.68 18.59
N LEU A 319 -1.13 12.50 18.60
CA LEU A 319 -0.15 13.58 18.62
C LEU A 319 0.31 14.00 17.21
N ALA A 320 -0.32 13.49 16.15
CA ALA A 320 0.07 13.81 14.78
C ALA A 320 -0.18 15.29 14.42
N ASN A 321 0.51 15.75 13.38
CA ASN A 321 0.43 17.15 12.91
C ASN A 321 -0.93 17.54 12.34
N SER A 322 -1.74 16.57 11.90
CA SER A 322 -3.11 16.76 11.40
C SER A 322 -4.09 15.77 12.06
N ARG A 323 -5.39 15.94 11.82
CA ARG A 323 -6.43 14.95 12.14
C ARG A 323 -6.65 14.06 10.91
N TYR A 324 -5.99 12.91 10.87
CA TYR A 324 -6.11 11.95 9.76
C TYR A 324 -7.38 11.11 9.89
N ARG A 325 -8.06 10.77 8.79
CA ARG A 325 -9.35 10.05 8.84
C ARG A 325 -9.21 8.60 9.26
N ALA A 326 -8.05 7.99 8.98
CA ALA A 326 -7.75 6.57 9.24
C ALA A 326 -7.94 6.15 10.72
N GLU A 327 -7.99 7.09 11.67
CA GLU A 327 -8.32 6.82 13.08
C GLU A 327 -9.76 6.31 13.29
N SER A 328 -10.68 6.58 12.34
CA SER A 328 -12.12 6.25 12.50
C SER A 328 -12.54 4.87 11.99
N ASP A 329 -11.74 4.23 11.12
CA ASP A 329 -12.06 2.93 10.48
C ASP A 329 -11.41 1.70 11.16
N ALA A 330 -10.83 1.88 12.36
CA ALA A 330 -10.25 0.82 13.20
C ALA A 330 -11.24 -0.29 13.63
N SER A 331 -12.49 -0.23 13.17
CA SER A 331 -13.52 -1.28 13.32
C SER A 331 -13.27 -2.52 12.44
N ARG A 332 -12.29 -2.51 11.54
CA ARG A 332 -11.97 -3.63 10.63
C ARG A 332 -10.98 -4.68 11.15
N GLY A 333 -10.39 -4.49 12.33
CA GLY A 333 -9.47 -5.48 12.91
C GLY A 333 -8.05 -5.44 12.34
N ASP A 334 -7.72 -4.43 11.54
CA ASP A 334 -6.34 -4.14 11.11
C ASP A 334 -5.56 -3.45 12.25
N SER A 335 -4.24 -3.67 12.30
CA SER A 335 -3.35 -3.03 13.26
C SER A 335 -3.42 -1.50 13.14
N LEU A 336 -3.35 -0.78 14.26
CA LEU A 336 -3.33 0.69 14.27
C LEU A 336 -2.21 1.18 13.34
N PRO A 337 -2.48 2.17 12.47
CA PRO A 337 -1.49 2.66 11.52
C PRO A 337 -0.26 3.17 12.26
N LEU A 338 0.92 2.86 11.73
CA LEU A 338 2.19 3.36 12.24
C LEU A 338 2.57 4.66 11.51
N GLN A 339 3.55 5.38 12.08
CA GLN A 339 3.95 6.70 11.59
C GLN A 339 4.37 6.70 10.11
N LEU A 340 5.00 5.61 9.67
CA LEU A 340 5.40 5.37 8.29
C LEU A 340 4.58 4.18 7.76
N GLY A 341 3.68 4.43 6.81
CA GLY A 341 2.77 3.42 6.28
C GLY A 341 3.48 2.32 5.48
N LEU A 342 4.16 2.71 4.40
CA LEU A 342 5.08 1.88 3.62
C LEU A 342 6.44 2.57 3.57
N VAL A 343 7.51 1.79 3.76
CA VAL A 343 8.88 2.23 3.44
C VAL A 343 9.39 1.40 2.27
N ASN A 344 9.84 2.06 1.20
CA ASN A 344 10.49 1.42 0.05
C ASN A 344 11.98 1.80 0.02
N LEU A 345 12.85 0.81 -0.11
CA LEU A 345 14.30 1.00 -0.16
C LEU A 345 14.85 0.35 -1.44
N GLU A 346 15.55 1.13 -2.25
CA GLU A 346 16.25 0.63 -3.42
C GLU A 346 17.73 0.42 -3.08
N CYS A 347 18.16 -0.84 -3.10
CA CYS A 347 19.50 -1.30 -2.76
C CYS A 347 20.18 -1.85 -4.02
N ASP A 348 21.11 -1.08 -4.58
CA ASP A 348 21.91 -1.48 -5.74
C ASP A 348 23.22 -2.19 -5.34
N SER A 349 23.86 -2.83 -6.32
CA SER A 349 25.14 -3.55 -6.14
C SER A 349 26.31 -2.64 -5.71
N SER A 350 26.23 -1.33 -5.91
CA SER A 350 27.24 -0.37 -5.47
C SER A 350 27.17 -0.06 -3.97
N MET A 351 26.06 -0.45 -3.32
CA MET A 351 25.86 -0.24 -1.89
C MET A 351 26.93 -0.96 -1.06
N SER A 352 27.71 -0.18 -0.32
CA SER A 352 28.75 -0.72 0.54
C SER A 352 28.17 -1.62 1.65
N SER A 353 28.93 -2.65 2.05
CA SER A 353 28.50 -3.59 3.10
C SER A 353 28.08 -2.85 4.38
N HIS A 354 28.86 -1.86 4.84
CA HIS A 354 28.56 -1.13 6.08
C HIS A 354 27.24 -0.35 6.04
N SER A 355 26.84 0.19 4.89
CA SER A 355 25.54 0.84 4.72
C SER A 355 24.41 -0.19 4.85
N PHE A 356 24.61 -1.38 4.29
CA PHE A 356 23.64 -2.47 4.38
C PHE A 356 23.51 -3.00 5.83
N GLU A 357 24.63 -3.15 6.54
CA GLU A 357 24.66 -3.52 7.97
C GLU A 357 23.95 -2.46 8.83
N ALA A 358 24.20 -1.18 8.55
CA ALA A 358 23.58 -0.04 9.22
C ALA A 358 22.06 -0.09 9.08
N MET A 359 21.56 -0.23 7.85
CA MET A 359 20.14 -0.40 7.56
C MET A 359 19.54 -1.60 8.30
N CYS A 360 20.14 -2.79 8.13
CA CYS A 360 19.66 -4.03 8.73
C CYS A 360 19.63 -3.96 10.26
N SER A 361 20.63 -3.34 10.89
CA SER A 361 20.67 -3.16 12.34
C SER A 361 19.55 -2.27 12.88
N ALA A 362 19.01 -1.34 12.07
CA ALA A 362 17.88 -0.50 12.43
C ALA A 362 16.55 -1.25 12.27
N ILE A 363 16.38 -2.01 11.18
CA ILE A 363 15.14 -2.75 10.89
C ILE A 363 14.75 -3.74 12.00
N VAL A 364 15.74 -4.35 12.68
CA VAL A 364 15.53 -5.30 13.79
C VAL A 364 14.68 -4.72 14.92
N VAL A 365 14.80 -3.41 15.17
CA VAL A 365 14.13 -2.71 16.28
C VAL A 365 13.02 -1.78 15.81
N ASN A 366 12.62 -1.86 14.54
CA ASN A 366 11.67 -0.97 13.91
C ASN A 366 10.29 -0.96 14.61
N GLN A 367 9.83 0.22 15.03
CA GLN A 367 8.49 0.45 15.59
C GLN A 367 7.69 1.51 14.80
N THR A 368 8.19 1.90 13.64
CA THR A 368 7.67 3.02 12.84
C THR A 368 6.90 2.60 11.60
N THR A 369 7.16 1.40 11.06
CA THR A 369 6.43 0.81 9.91
C THR A 369 6.09 -0.66 10.12
N SER A 370 5.00 -1.12 9.52
CA SER A 370 4.65 -2.55 9.45
C SER A 370 4.82 -3.14 8.04
N LYS A 371 5.13 -2.29 7.06
CA LYS A 371 5.30 -2.66 5.65
C LYS A 371 6.64 -2.14 5.11
N LEU A 372 7.43 -3.06 4.59
CA LEU A 372 8.73 -2.78 3.97
C LEU A 372 8.77 -3.38 2.57
N SER A 373 9.26 -2.61 1.62
CA SER A 373 9.64 -3.07 0.29
C SER A 373 11.13 -2.81 0.07
N MET A 374 11.83 -3.77 -0.51
CA MET A 374 13.25 -3.68 -0.82
C MET A 374 13.50 -4.15 -2.24
N LEU A 375 14.10 -3.30 -3.09
CA LEU A 375 14.68 -3.72 -4.36
C LEU A 375 16.09 -4.21 -4.07
N LEU A 376 16.42 -5.42 -4.50
CA LEU A 376 17.69 -6.10 -4.20
C LEU A 376 18.44 -6.42 -5.49
N GLU A 377 18.93 -5.38 -6.16
CA GLU A 377 19.67 -5.44 -7.42
C GLU A 377 21.12 -5.93 -7.20
N MET A 378 21.26 -7.13 -6.63
CA MET A 378 22.53 -7.79 -6.38
C MET A 378 23.19 -8.18 -7.71
N ASP A 379 24.50 -7.97 -7.83
CA ASP A 379 25.27 -8.52 -8.95
C ASP A 379 25.42 -10.04 -8.79
N PRO A 380 24.89 -10.87 -9.71
CA PRO A 380 25.02 -12.33 -9.65
C PRO A 380 26.47 -12.82 -9.71
N GLU A 381 27.39 -12.01 -10.25
CA GLU A 381 28.82 -12.34 -10.38
C GLU A 381 29.60 -12.09 -9.07
N GLU A 382 28.98 -11.49 -8.06
CA GLU A 382 29.57 -11.23 -6.74
C GLU A 382 28.94 -12.07 -5.60
N PRO A 383 29.17 -13.40 -5.56
CA PRO A 383 28.51 -14.28 -4.59
C PRO A 383 28.88 -13.98 -3.12
N ALA A 384 30.01 -13.33 -2.87
CA ALA A 384 30.38 -12.92 -1.51
C ALA A 384 29.50 -11.77 -0.99
N THR A 385 29.12 -10.85 -1.88
CA THR A 385 28.27 -9.71 -1.57
C THR A 385 26.84 -10.18 -1.33
N SER A 386 26.29 -11.03 -2.20
CA SER A 386 24.96 -11.63 -2.03
C SER A 386 24.85 -12.43 -0.73
N GLN A 387 25.82 -13.31 -0.43
CA GLN A 387 25.82 -14.11 0.81
C GLN A 387 25.84 -13.22 2.05
N HIS A 388 26.60 -12.13 2.01
CA HIS A 388 26.63 -11.15 3.10
C HIS A 388 25.27 -10.49 3.31
N TRP A 389 24.60 -10.08 2.23
CA TRP A 389 23.26 -9.49 2.31
C TRP A 389 22.25 -10.48 2.89
N TRP A 390 22.24 -11.72 2.40
CA TRP A 390 21.33 -12.76 2.89
C TRP A 390 21.54 -13.11 4.36
N ARG A 391 22.78 -13.10 4.89
CA ARG A 391 23.04 -13.22 6.34
C ARG A 391 22.38 -12.10 7.14
N TRP A 392 22.53 -10.86 6.67
CA TRP A 392 21.96 -9.69 7.33
C TRP A 392 20.44 -9.62 7.22
N LEU A 393 19.85 -10.02 6.08
CA LEU A 393 18.40 -10.14 5.90
C LEU A 393 17.81 -11.21 6.84
N ALA A 394 18.49 -12.34 7.05
CA ALA A 394 18.08 -13.35 8.04
C ALA A 394 17.97 -12.75 9.45
N TYR A 395 19.00 -12.00 9.86
CA TYR A 395 19.02 -11.34 11.15
C TYR A 395 17.96 -10.24 11.25
N ALA A 396 17.88 -9.36 10.24
CA ALA A 396 17.08 -8.16 10.26
C ALA A 396 15.58 -8.40 10.17
N LEU A 397 15.16 -9.42 9.41
CA LEU A 397 13.76 -9.62 9.04
C LEU A 397 13.12 -10.84 9.71
N PHE A 398 13.92 -11.87 10.06
CA PHE A 398 13.37 -13.17 10.48
C PHE A 398 13.89 -13.69 11.82
N SER A 399 14.92 -13.06 12.41
CA SER A 399 15.51 -13.52 13.67
C SER A 399 14.52 -13.51 14.85
N LYS A 400 14.83 -14.29 15.88
CA LYS A 400 14.09 -14.28 17.16
C LYS A 400 13.99 -12.87 17.74
N ARG A 401 15.05 -12.05 17.57
CA ARG A 401 15.09 -10.67 18.05
C ARG A 401 14.15 -9.77 17.26
N THR A 402 14.20 -9.80 15.92
CA THR A 402 13.27 -9.01 15.09
C THR A 402 11.82 -9.34 15.41
N ARG A 403 11.47 -10.62 15.59
CA ARG A 403 10.10 -11.02 15.97
C ARG A 403 9.66 -10.47 17.33
N ALA A 404 10.59 -10.15 18.23
CA ALA A 404 10.28 -9.58 19.54
C ALA A 404 10.30 -8.04 19.54
N SER A 405 11.11 -7.43 18.67
CA SER A 405 11.49 -6.02 18.74
C SER A 405 11.07 -5.18 17.52
N SER A 406 10.55 -5.79 16.46
CA SER A 406 10.11 -5.10 15.23
C SER A 406 8.59 -5.21 15.05
N SER A 407 7.95 -4.17 14.53
CA SER A 407 6.53 -4.15 14.13
C SER A 407 6.30 -4.60 12.68
N LEU A 408 7.34 -5.11 12.00
CA LEU A 408 7.25 -5.53 10.61
C LEU A 408 6.41 -6.79 10.44
N GLU A 409 5.36 -6.71 9.61
CA GLU A 409 4.42 -7.80 9.33
C GLU A 409 4.38 -8.17 7.83
N SER A 410 4.61 -7.17 6.96
CA SER A 410 4.56 -7.32 5.51
C SER A 410 5.87 -6.90 4.85
N LEU A 411 6.39 -7.79 3.99
CA LEU A 411 7.66 -7.63 3.30
C LEU A 411 7.50 -7.90 1.81
N ALA A 412 8.09 -7.05 0.98
CA ALA A 412 8.31 -7.32 -0.44
C ALA A 412 9.81 -7.27 -0.74
N LEU A 413 10.33 -8.35 -1.32
CA LEU A 413 11.67 -8.43 -1.89
C LEU A 413 11.51 -8.46 -3.40
N LEU A 414 11.98 -7.41 -4.07
CA LEU A 414 11.76 -7.15 -5.48
C LEU A 414 13.11 -7.08 -6.22
N ARG A 415 13.08 -7.36 -7.53
CA ARG A 415 14.26 -7.35 -8.41
C ARG A 415 15.47 -8.09 -7.81
N ILE A 416 15.23 -9.26 -7.23
CA ILE A 416 16.31 -10.07 -6.63
C ILE A 416 17.25 -10.54 -7.75
N GLY A 417 18.48 -10.05 -7.74
CA GLY A 417 19.52 -10.51 -8.68
C GLY A 417 20.07 -11.90 -8.35
N SER A 418 20.23 -12.24 -7.06
CA SER A 418 20.77 -13.54 -6.66
C SER A 418 20.14 -14.12 -5.40
N MET A 419 19.68 -15.37 -5.50
CA MET A 419 19.24 -16.25 -4.40
C MET A 419 19.75 -17.67 -4.66
N SER A 420 21.06 -17.86 -4.52
CA SER A 420 21.69 -19.17 -4.71
C SER A 420 21.49 -20.11 -3.51
N ILE A 421 21.75 -21.41 -3.70
CA ILE A 421 21.84 -22.36 -2.57
C ILE A 421 22.83 -21.86 -1.49
N ALA A 422 24.00 -21.36 -1.89
CA ALA A 422 25.01 -20.85 -0.95
C ALA A 422 24.54 -19.61 -0.19
N ASP A 423 23.78 -18.72 -0.85
CA ASP A 423 23.14 -17.57 -0.21
C ASP A 423 22.17 -18.00 0.88
N ILE A 424 21.35 -19.02 0.58
CA ILE A 424 20.34 -19.50 1.51
C ILE A 424 20.92 -20.37 2.62
N GLU A 425 22.04 -21.07 2.39
CA GLU A 425 22.83 -21.69 3.46
C GLU A 425 23.37 -20.62 4.43
N ALA A 426 23.89 -19.51 3.89
CA ALA A 426 24.37 -18.39 4.68
C ALA A 426 23.23 -17.74 5.48
N PHE A 427 22.07 -17.51 4.85
CA PHE A 427 20.83 -17.07 5.52
C PHE A 427 20.41 -18.01 6.66
N SER A 428 20.33 -19.31 6.36
CA SER A 428 19.85 -20.33 7.30
C SER A 428 20.78 -20.51 8.49
N SER A 429 22.09 -20.35 8.29
CA SER A 429 23.08 -20.42 9.37
C SER A 429 22.84 -19.36 10.45
N VAL A 430 22.39 -18.16 10.06
CA VAL A 430 22.07 -17.07 10.98
C VAL A 430 20.69 -17.29 11.60
N LEU A 431 19.70 -17.67 10.79
CA LEU A 431 18.32 -17.86 11.26
C LEU A 431 18.19 -19.00 12.29
N ALA A 432 18.94 -20.08 12.11
CA ALA A 432 18.96 -21.24 13.00
C ALA A 432 19.84 -21.05 14.25
N SER A 433 20.70 -20.03 14.26
CA SER A 433 21.60 -19.76 15.39
C SER A 433 20.82 -19.31 16.63
N ASP A 434 21.20 -19.82 17.80
CA ASP A 434 20.75 -19.29 19.09
C ASP A 434 21.41 -17.94 19.43
N HIS A 435 22.53 -17.64 18.76
CA HIS A 435 23.36 -16.44 18.93
C HIS A 435 23.57 -15.78 17.55
N PRO A 436 22.51 -15.21 16.94
CA PRO A 436 22.58 -14.72 15.57
C PRO A 436 23.55 -13.54 15.42
N GLU A 437 23.71 -12.70 16.45
CA GLU A 437 24.68 -11.60 16.46
C GLU A 437 26.13 -12.10 16.36
N GLU A 438 26.45 -13.19 17.06
CA GLU A 438 27.78 -13.80 16.99
C GLU A 438 28.00 -14.49 15.64
N ALA A 439 26.96 -15.15 15.10
CA ALA A 439 26.99 -15.84 13.81
C ALA A 439 27.24 -14.89 12.64
N LEU A 440 26.65 -13.69 12.65
CA LEU A 440 26.87 -12.65 11.62
C LEU A 440 28.35 -12.33 11.42
N PHE A 441 29.12 -12.35 12.51
CA PHE A 441 30.52 -11.94 12.50
C PHE A 441 31.51 -13.08 12.74
N GLY A 442 31.05 -14.33 12.84
CA GLY A 442 31.88 -15.48 13.21
C GLY A 442 32.59 -15.30 14.55
N CYS A 443 31.95 -14.61 15.51
CA CYS A 443 32.53 -14.37 16.83
C CYS A 443 32.42 -15.62 17.71
N THR A 444 33.37 -15.77 18.63
CA THR A 444 33.33 -16.82 19.66
C THR A 444 32.28 -16.50 20.71
N ARG A 445 31.69 -17.55 21.30
CA ARG A 445 30.64 -17.41 22.30
C ARG A 445 31.11 -16.63 23.53
N GLY A 446 30.36 -15.58 23.89
CA GLY A 446 30.55 -14.83 25.14
C GLY A 446 30.29 -15.66 26.40
N ALA A 447 30.80 -15.20 27.53
CA ALA A 447 30.49 -15.76 28.85
C ALA A 447 29.08 -15.35 29.34
N VAL A 448 28.51 -14.30 28.77
CA VAL A 448 27.17 -13.79 29.08
C VAL A 448 26.30 -13.79 27.85
N ASP A 449 25.03 -14.15 28.04
CA ASP A 449 24.02 -14.07 26.98
C ASP A 449 23.80 -12.65 26.47
N GLU A 450 23.42 -12.56 25.20
CA GLU A 450 23.18 -11.30 24.51
C GLU A 450 22.03 -10.54 25.17
N LYS A 451 22.27 -9.26 25.45
CA LYS A 451 21.35 -8.41 26.21
C LYS A 451 21.18 -7.07 25.53
N ASP A 452 19.98 -6.53 25.66
CA ASP A 452 19.71 -5.16 25.26
C ASP A 452 20.24 -4.19 26.32
N ALA A 453 20.82 -3.10 25.82
CA ALA A 453 21.40 -2.04 26.63
C ALA A 453 21.11 -0.68 26.00
N THR A 454 21.33 0.35 26.80
CA THR A 454 21.33 1.75 26.38
C THR A 454 22.76 2.27 26.44
N ILE A 455 23.23 2.87 25.36
CA ILE A 455 24.50 3.61 25.35
C ILE A 455 24.25 5.00 25.92
N LYS A 456 25.04 5.40 26.92
CA LYS A 456 24.96 6.73 27.54
C LYS A 456 25.25 7.85 26.54
N ALA A 457 24.58 8.99 26.73
CA ALA A 457 24.89 10.23 26.02
C ALA A 457 26.38 10.60 26.19
N GLY A 458 27.01 11.07 25.11
CA GLY A 458 28.42 11.45 25.07
C GLY A 458 29.42 10.29 25.07
N ALA A 459 28.96 9.03 25.04
CA ALA A 459 29.85 7.87 24.96
C ALA A 459 30.60 7.81 23.62
N LEU A 460 31.86 7.33 23.68
CA LEU A 460 32.67 7.07 22.50
C LEU A 460 32.26 5.74 21.86
N ILE A 461 31.94 5.79 20.57
CA ILE A 461 31.52 4.62 19.78
C ILE A 461 32.48 4.44 18.60
N HIS A 462 33.08 3.26 18.49
CA HIS A 462 33.93 2.90 17.35
C HIS A 462 33.20 1.97 16.38
N CYS A 463 32.86 2.45 15.19
CA CYS A 463 32.12 1.68 14.17
C CYS A 463 33.03 1.00 13.14
N LYS A 464 34.30 1.42 13.03
CA LYS A 464 35.28 0.81 12.13
C LYS A 464 36.23 -0.06 12.93
N LEU A 465 36.19 -1.36 12.64
CA LEU A 465 36.98 -2.38 13.30
C LEU A 465 37.90 -3.06 12.28
N ASN A 466 39.08 -3.49 12.73
CA ASN A 466 39.97 -4.32 11.94
C ASN A 466 39.50 -5.79 11.94
N ASN A 467 40.19 -6.66 11.19
CA ASN A 467 39.87 -8.09 11.11
C ASN A 467 39.98 -8.84 12.46
N ARG A 468 40.56 -8.19 13.49
CA ARG A 468 40.63 -8.72 14.87
C ARG A 468 39.52 -8.18 15.76
N GLY A 469 38.56 -7.43 15.21
CA GLY A 469 37.46 -6.81 15.94
C GLY A 469 37.86 -5.60 16.79
N GLN A 470 39.04 -5.01 16.56
CA GLN A 470 39.57 -3.88 17.34
C GLN A 470 39.58 -2.58 16.52
N PRO A 471 39.39 -1.41 17.15
CA PRO A 471 39.47 -0.13 16.45
C PRO A 471 40.90 0.12 15.93
N PRO A 472 41.09 0.41 14.63
CA PRO A 472 42.40 0.78 14.09
C PRO A 472 42.95 2.05 14.76
N ARG A 473 44.27 2.20 14.83
CA ARG A 473 44.90 3.42 15.39
C ARG A 473 44.52 4.65 14.55
N GLY A 474 44.08 5.72 15.21
CA GLY A 474 43.70 6.98 14.54
C GLY A 474 42.28 7.01 13.98
N THR A 475 41.47 5.98 14.22
CA THR A 475 40.07 5.93 13.78
C THR A 475 39.23 6.96 14.53
N ARG A 476 38.42 7.73 13.79
CA ARG A 476 37.46 8.66 14.39
C ARG A 476 36.35 7.90 15.12
N SER A 477 35.99 8.39 16.30
CA SER A 477 34.89 7.85 17.11
C SER A 477 33.64 8.68 16.88
N LEU A 478 32.47 8.05 16.98
CA LEU A 478 31.20 8.75 17.02
C LEU A 478 30.84 9.09 18.46
N THR A 479 30.14 10.20 18.64
CA THR A 479 29.55 10.64 19.90
C THR A 479 28.19 11.26 19.60
N PHE A 480 27.23 11.03 20.49
CA PHE A 480 25.86 11.51 20.34
C PHE A 480 25.42 12.23 21.61
N GLU A 481 24.64 13.31 21.46
CA GLU A 481 24.15 14.10 22.59
C GLU A 481 23.04 13.38 23.36
N SER A 482 22.29 12.51 22.68
CA SER A 482 21.25 11.67 23.26
C SER A 482 21.77 10.25 23.51
N ALA A 483 21.19 9.58 24.51
CA ALA A 483 21.39 8.15 24.70
C ALA A 483 20.83 7.36 23.51
N ILE A 484 21.43 6.19 23.22
CA ILE A 484 20.95 5.28 22.16
C ILE A 484 20.40 4.03 22.82
N THR A 485 19.11 3.78 22.62
CA THR A 485 18.38 2.63 23.17
C THR A 485 18.41 1.42 22.23
N SER A 486 17.94 0.28 22.75
CA SER A 486 17.77 -0.97 21.97
C SER A 486 19.05 -1.50 21.31
N VAL A 487 20.21 -1.17 21.91
CA VAL A 487 21.52 -1.64 21.47
C VAL A 487 21.73 -3.06 21.95
N ARG A 488 22.26 -3.93 21.09
CA ARG A 488 22.53 -5.33 21.44
C ARG A 488 23.97 -5.52 21.85
N VAL A 489 24.23 -5.99 23.05
CA VAL A 489 25.56 -6.43 23.48
C VAL A 489 25.71 -7.91 23.17
N PHE A 490 26.84 -8.30 22.57
CA PHE A 490 27.14 -9.70 22.24
C PHE A 490 28.62 -10.05 22.43
N SER A 491 28.94 -11.35 22.54
CA SER A 491 30.28 -11.85 22.82
C SER A 491 30.94 -11.21 24.05
N ASP A 492 30.17 -11.00 25.13
CA ASP A 492 30.67 -10.42 26.38
C ASP A 492 31.38 -11.49 27.23
N ASP A 493 32.69 -11.33 27.44
CA ASP A 493 33.55 -12.21 28.23
C ASP A 493 33.64 -11.81 29.73
N VAL A 494 32.86 -10.82 30.17
CA VAL A 494 32.85 -10.18 31.50
C VAL A 494 34.14 -9.42 31.85
N GLN A 495 35.27 -9.75 31.22
CA GLN A 495 36.60 -9.21 31.56
C GLN A 495 36.96 -7.98 30.74
N SER A 496 36.55 -7.96 29.47
CA SER A 496 36.88 -6.90 28.53
C SER A 496 36.21 -5.58 28.94
N GLU A 497 37.01 -4.51 28.92
CA GLU A 497 36.53 -3.15 29.16
C GLU A 497 35.66 -2.66 27.99
N TRP A 498 35.95 -3.13 26.78
CA TRP A 498 35.25 -2.75 25.56
C TRP A 498 34.50 -3.94 24.98
N LEU A 499 33.26 -3.69 24.54
CA LEU A 499 32.32 -4.72 24.13
C LEU A 499 31.84 -4.51 22.71
N ASN A 500 31.59 -5.62 22.03
CA ASN A 500 30.90 -5.62 20.74
C ASN A 500 29.43 -5.30 20.95
N VAL A 501 28.95 -4.34 20.19
CA VAL A 501 27.55 -3.93 20.23
C VAL A 501 26.98 -3.74 18.83
N LEU A 502 25.74 -4.14 18.59
CA LEU A 502 24.97 -3.74 17.41
C LEU A 502 24.15 -2.51 17.77
N VAL A 503 24.50 -1.39 17.12
CA VAL A 503 23.82 -0.10 17.32
C VAL A 503 22.84 0.08 16.16
N PRO A 504 21.54 0.27 16.43
CA PRO A 504 20.55 0.52 15.38
C PRO A 504 20.97 1.68 14.46
N GLY A 505 21.05 1.43 13.17
CA GLY A 505 21.49 2.39 12.16
C GLY A 505 23.01 2.43 11.96
N TYR A 506 23.84 1.81 12.81
CA TYR A 506 25.30 1.91 12.69
C TYR A 506 26.02 0.57 12.59
N GLY A 507 25.27 -0.54 12.64
CA GLY A 507 25.83 -1.89 12.53
C GLY A 507 26.72 -2.23 13.73
N ARG A 508 27.80 -2.97 13.48
CA ARG A 508 28.74 -3.41 14.52
C ARG A 508 29.61 -2.26 15.00
N CYS A 509 29.57 -2.03 16.31
CA CYS A 509 30.36 -1.02 16.99
C CYS A 509 31.08 -1.62 18.22
N TYR A 510 32.01 -0.84 18.77
CA TYR A 510 32.77 -1.16 19.96
C TYR A 510 32.67 -0.01 20.97
N VAL A 511 32.20 -0.31 22.17
CA VAL A 511 31.84 0.67 23.22
C VAL A 511 32.36 0.21 24.58
N GLN A 512 32.78 1.14 25.44
CA GLN A 512 33.19 0.82 26.81
C GLN A 512 32.00 0.31 27.65
N ARG A 513 32.22 -0.74 28.43
CA ARG A 513 31.26 -1.35 29.35
C ARG A 513 30.64 -0.34 30.32
N THR A 514 31.44 0.59 30.83
CA THR A 514 30.99 1.63 31.77
C THR A 514 29.98 2.60 31.17
N ASN A 515 29.88 2.64 29.84
CA ASN A 515 28.94 3.48 29.09
C ASN A 515 27.66 2.74 28.67
N LEU A 516 27.49 1.49 29.10
CA LEU A 516 26.30 0.67 28.82
C LEU A 516 25.43 0.53 30.07
N GLU A 517 24.14 0.74 29.90
CA GLU A 517 23.11 0.51 30.92
C GLU A 517 22.20 -0.62 30.45
N TYR A 518 22.27 -1.78 31.11
CA TYR A 518 21.49 -2.95 30.72
C TYR A 518 20.02 -2.78 31.10
N GLN A 519 19.11 -3.20 30.22
CA GLN A 519 17.69 -3.15 30.50
C GLN A 519 17.28 -4.29 31.44
N GLU A 520 16.58 -3.97 32.54
CA GLU A 520 16.20 -4.95 33.58
C GLU A 520 15.05 -5.87 33.14
N THR A 521 14.26 -5.47 32.14
CA THR A 521 13.20 -6.28 31.54
C THR A 521 13.21 -6.10 30.02
N PRO A 522 13.22 -7.18 29.22
CA PRO A 522 13.06 -7.05 27.78
C PRO A 522 11.70 -6.39 27.51
N THR A 523 11.71 -5.24 26.83
CA THR A 523 10.48 -4.63 26.29
C THR A 523 9.96 -5.53 25.17
N VAL A 524 9.24 -6.58 25.56
CA VAL A 524 8.48 -7.40 24.62
C VAL A 524 7.28 -6.55 24.22
N PHE A 525 7.30 -6.03 23.00
CA PHE A 525 6.11 -5.40 22.43
C PHE A 525 5.07 -6.48 22.22
N ALA A 526 4.05 -6.51 23.09
CA ALA A 526 2.95 -7.45 23.02
C ALA A 526 2.16 -7.22 21.72
N GLY A 527 2.50 -7.98 20.65
CA GLY A 527 1.79 -7.90 19.38
C GLY A 527 2.56 -8.42 18.17
N SER A 528 3.90 -8.31 18.14
CA SER A 528 4.67 -8.69 16.94
C SER A 528 4.72 -10.20 16.75
N ARG A 529 4.33 -10.65 15.55
CA ARG A 529 4.43 -12.05 15.10
C ARG A 529 5.55 -12.23 14.05
N GLY A 530 6.29 -11.17 13.75
CA GLY A 530 7.20 -11.09 12.60
C GLY A 530 6.46 -11.07 11.26
N VAL A 531 7.23 -11.27 10.19
CA VAL A 531 6.72 -11.27 8.81
C VAL A 531 5.77 -12.46 8.59
N THR A 532 4.52 -12.13 8.27
CA THR A 532 3.48 -13.10 7.87
C THR A 532 3.11 -12.97 6.40
N ASP A 533 3.49 -11.86 5.76
CA ASP A 533 3.12 -11.51 4.39
C ASP A 533 4.36 -11.23 3.57
N LEU A 534 4.60 -12.06 2.56
CA LEU A 534 5.82 -12.00 1.77
C LEU A 534 5.52 -11.93 0.27
N LYS A 535 6.17 -10.99 -0.42
CA LYS A 535 6.31 -11.02 -1.88
C LYS A 535 7.78 -11.24 -2.26
N ILE A 536 8.01 -12.08 -3.26
CA ILE A 536 9.31 -12.36 -3.85
C ILE A 536 9.17 -12.14 -5.36
N GLU A 537 10.07 -11.34 -5.92
CA GLU A 537 10.17 -11.09 -7.36
C GLU A 537 11.65 -11.02 -7.74
N PHE A 538 12.03 -11.81 -8.75
CA PHE A 538 13.38 -11.85 -9.31
C PHE A 538 13.52 -10.80 -10.41
N ASP A 539 14.75 -10.40 -10.70
CA ASP A 539 15.02 -9.54 -11.85
C ASP A 539 14.62 -10.26 -13.15
N ARG A 540 13.90 -9.56 -14.02
CA ARG A 540 13.42 -10.04 -15.32
C ARG A 540 14.20 -9.46 -16.49
N ASP A 541 14.83 -8.30 -16.30
CA ASP A 541 15.60 -7.61 -17.32
C ASP A 541 17.00 -8.20 -17.42
N ASP A 542 17.59 -8.55 -16.26
CA ASP A 542 18.91 -9.17 -16.14
C ASP A 542 18.84 -10.63 -15.67
N PRO A 543 19.82 -11.49 -16.03
CA PRO A 543 19.87 -12.87 -15.56
C PRO A 543 19.91 -12.95 -14.02
N SER A 544 18.93 -13.63 -13.43
CA SER A 544 18.83 -13.80 -11.98
C SER A 544 19.00 -15.26 -11.54
N ILE A 545 19.53 -15.47 -10.32
CA ILE A 545 19.72 -16.81 -9.73
C ILE A 545 18.60 -17.07 -8.71
N SER A 546 17.89 -18.20 -8.84
CA SER A 546 16.74 -18.54 -7.98
C SER A 546 16.75 -19.97 -7.39
N ASP A 547 17.83 -20.74 -7.59
CA ASP A 547 17.90 -22.15 -7.17
C ASP A 547 17.84 -22.38 -5.65
N GLY A 548 18.08 -21.33 -4.84
CA GLY A 548 17.92 -21.33 -3.39
C GLY A 548 16.48 -21.16 -2.88
N LEU A 549 15.52 -20.76 -3.74
CA LEU A 549 14.14 -20.44 -3.35
C LEU A 549 13.43 -21.55 -2.55
N PRO A 550 13.51 -22.85 -2.94
CA PRO A 550 12.86 -23.91 -2.16
C PRO A 550 13.39 -24.00 -0.72
N SER A 551 14.70 -23.88 -0.53
CA SER A 551 15.35 -23.89 0.79
C SER A 551 14.98 -22.65 1.61
N PHE A 552 14.83 -21.50 0.94
CA PHE A 552 14.41 -20.26 1.60
C PHE A 552 12.99 -20.40 2.14
N LEU A 553 12.06 -20.86 1.31
CA LEU A 553 10.68 -21.12 1.73
C LEU A 553 10.61 -22.18 2.84
N ALA A 554 11.45 -23.22 2.82
CA ALA A 554 11.51 -24.19 3.91
C ALA A 554 11.91 -23.55 5.25
N ALA A 555 12.78 -22.53 5.22
CA ALA A 555 13.27 -21.86 6.43
C ALA A 555 12.26 -20.90 7.06
N ILE A 556 11.47 -20.18 6.25
CA ILE A 556 10.55 -19.12 6.74
C ILE A 556 9.06 -19.42 6.53
N GLY A 557 8.73 -20.37 5.65
CA GLY A 557 7.36 -20.69 5.24
C GLY A 557 6.37 -20.97 6.38
N PRO A 558 6.77 -21.61 7.51
CA PRO A 558 5.85 -21.83 8.62
C PRO A 558 5.28 -20.55 9.26
N SER A 559 5.93 -19.38 9.14
CA SER A 559 5.37 -18.13 9.66
C SER A 559 4.43 -17.41 8.68
N LEU A 560 4.44 -17.81 7.41
CA LEU A 560 3.73 -17.10 6.36
C LEU A 560 2.24 -17.46 6.31
N LYS A 561 1.42 -16.43 6.13
CA LYS A 561 -0.02 -16.49 5.86
C LYS A 561 -0.36 -16.06 4.44
N ARG A 562 0.40 -15.12 3.87
CA ARG A 562 0.25 -14.70 2.47
C ARG A 562 1.60 -14.74 1.79
N LEU A 563 1.65 -15.35 0.62
CA LEU A 563 2.84 -15.43 -0.22
C LEU A 563 2.51 -14.99 -1.64
N THR A 564 3.33 -14.12 -2.22
CA THR A 564 3.33 -13.80 -3.64
C THR A 564 4.70 -14.15 -4.21
N VAL A 565 4.76 -15.00 -5.24
CA VAL A 565 6.04 -15.44 -5.82
C VAL A 565 5.90 -15.72 -7.31
N ASP A 566 7.00 -15.60 -8.04
CA ASP A 566 7.10 -16.09 -9.41
C ASP A 566 7.17 -17.64 -9.40
N PRO A 567 6.28 -18.34 -10.12
CA PRO A 567 6.29 -19.81 -10.16
C PRO A 567 7.52 -20.40 -10.88
N SER A 568 8.30 -19.59 -11.62
CA SER A 568 9.43 -20.07 -12.42
C SER A 568 10.46 -20.81 -11.58
N GLY A 569 10.62 -22.12 -11.83
CA GLY A 569 11.61 -22.97 -11.17
C GLY A 569 11.19 -23.63 -9.86
N ILE A 570 9.93 -23.50 -9.42
CA ILE A 570 9.44 -24.20 -8.21
C ILE A 570 8.05 -24.83 -8.40
N GLU A 571 7.92 -26.09 -7.97
CA GLU A 571 6.63 -26.78 -7.99
C GLU A 571 5.67 -26.21 -6.93
N LEU A 572 4.39 -26.05 -7.29
CA LEU A 572 3.34 -25.56 -6.40
C LEU A 572 3.24 -26.40 -5.12
N ASP A 573 3.34 -27.73 -5.24
CA ASP A 573 3.29 -28.64 -4.10
C ASP A 573 4.52 -28.48 -3.18
N ALA A 574 5.67 -28.03 -3.69
CA ALA A 574 6.81 -27.68 -2.84
C ALA A 574 6.52 -26.42 -2.02
N ILE A 575 5.89 -25.40 -2.62
CA ILE A 575 5.49 -24.17 -1.91
C ILE A 575 4.52 -24.50 -0.78
N VAL A 576 3.46 -25.26 -1.08
CA VAL A 576 2.42 -25.62 -0.11
C VAL A 576 3.00 -26.46 1.04
N ARG A 577 3.91 -27.39 0.76
CA ARG A 577 4.60 -28.18 1.80
C ARG A 577 5.47 -27.32 2.72
N ASN A 578 6.20 -26.37 2.15
CA ASN A 578 7.08 -25.48 2.92
C ASN A 578 6.31 -24.42 3.72
N CYS A 579 5.12 -24.02 3.25
CA CYS A 579 4.32 -22.94 3.83
C CYS A 579 2.94 -23.45 4.30
N PRO A 580 2.87 -24.25 5.38
CA PRO A 580 1.66 -24.96 5.78
C PRO A 580 0.54 -24.04 6.29
N ASN A 581 0.87 -22.81 6.72
CA ASN A 581 -0.08 -21.87 7.31
C ASN A 581 -0.61 -20.81 6.32
N LEU A 582 -0.36 -20.99 5.01
CA LEU A 582 -0.83 -20.06 3.99
C LEU A 582 -2.36 -20.01 3.96
N GLU A 583 -2.90 -18.81 4.09
CA GLU A 583 -4.30 -18.46 3.87
C GLU A 583 -4.54 -18.02 2.41
N GLU A 584 -3.54 -17.41 1.78
CA GLU A 584 -3.55 -16.94 0.38
C GLU A 584 -2.18 -17.14 -0.29
N LEU A 585 -2.17 -17.57 -1.54
CA LEU A 585 -0.98 -17.70 -2.39
C LEU A 585 -1.24 -17.04 -3.74
N SER A 586 -0.41 -16.08 -4.12
CA SER A 586 -0.43 -15.46 -5.44
C SER A 586 0.80 -15.90 -6.22
N LEU A 587 0.59 -16.38 -7.44
CA LEU A 587 1.63 -16.83 -8.35
C LEU A 587 1.57 -15.86 -9.51
N CYS A 588 2.58 -15.00 -9.61
CA CYS A 588 2.57 -13.83 -10.48
C CYS A 588 3.92 -13.70 -11.18
N GLY A 589 3.91 -13.36 -12.47
CA GLY A 589 5.15 -13.22 -13.26
C GLY A 589 5.38 -14.37 -14.24
N GLY A 590 4.51 -15.38 -14.26
CA GLY A 590 4.55 -16.44 -15.29
C GLY A 590 4.26 -15.88 -16.68
N GLU A 591 4.89 -16.49 -17.71
CA GLU A 591 4.76 -16.06 -19.11
C GLU A 591 3.30 -16.02 -19.57
N LEU A 592 2.52 -17.06 -19.22
CA LEU A 592 1.14 -17.24 -19.69
C LEU A 592 0.08 -17.01 -18.61
N VAL A 593 0.35 -17.24 -17.33
CA VAL A 593 -0.71 -17.27 -16.30
C VAL A 593 -0.27 -16.64 -14.98
N ASP A 594 -1.11 -15.77 -14.41
CA ASP A 594 -1.07 -15.41 -12.99
C ASP A 594 -2.29 -15.98 -12.26
N ILE A 595 -2.11 -16.50 -11.04
CA ILE A 595 -3.19 -17.09 -10.24
C ILE A 595 -3.13 -16.59 -8.80
N ARG A 596 -4.31 -16.38 -8.19
CA ARG A 596 -4.47 -16.22 -6.75
C ARG A 596 -5.33 -17.34 -6.17
N LEU A 597 -4.72 -18.13 -5.28
CA LEU A 597 -5.28 -19.24 -4.54
C LEU A 597 -5.67 -18.79 -3.13
N ASN A 598 -6.79 -19.29 -2.61
CA ASN A 598 -7.22 -19.06 -1.23
C ASN A 598 -7.45 -20.40 -0.51
N PHE A 599 -6.78 -20.57 0.63
CA PHE A 599 -6.81 -21.79 1.45
C PHE A 599 -7.56 -21.60 2.78
N SER A 600 -8.18 -20.44 2.99
CA SER A 600 -8.80 -20.08 4.28
C SER A 600 -9.89 -21.06 4.71
N GLU A 601 -10.61 -21.68 3.77
CA GLU A 601 -11.65 -22.69 4.05
C GLU A 601 -11.06 -23.99 4.62
N TYR A 602 -9.89 -24.42 4.15
CA TYR A 602 -9.21 -25.62 4.69
C TYR A 602 -8.76 -25.37 6.13
N HIS A 603 -8.16 -24.21 6.39
CA HIS A 603 -7.76 -23.82 7.75
C HIS A 603 -8.95 -23.67 8.70
N ALA A 604 -10.04 -23.05 8.25
CA ALA A 604 -11.26 -22.94 9.05
C ALA A 604 -11.85 -24.30 9.45
N ASN A 605 -11.63 -25.33 8.62
CA ASN A 605 -12.07 -26.70 8.86
C ASN A 605 -11.00 -27.60 9.50
N ASN A 606 -9.83 -27.06 9.86
CA ASN A 606 -8.65 -27.80 10.34
C ASN A 606 -8.21 -28.93 9.37
N GLN A 607 -8.28 -28.67 8.07
CA GLN A 607 -7.85 -29.57 7.00
C GLN A 607 -6.50 -29.12 6.43
N ALA A 608 -5.67 -30.08 6.04
CA ALA A 608 -4.43 -29.79 5.31
C ALA A 608 -4.74 -29.29 3.89
N ILE A 609 -3.87 -28.44 3.36
CA ILE A 609 -3.95 -28.00 1.96
C ILE A 609 -3.68 -29.23 1.07
N PRO A 610 -4.58 -29.56 0.12
CA PRO A 610 -4.40 -30.70 -0.78
C PRO A 610 -3.31 -30.42 -1.83
N GLU A 611 -2.76 -31.48 -2.41
CA GLU A 611 -1.89 -31.39 -3.59
C GLU A 611 -2.68 -30.83 -4.78
N LEU A 612 -2.03 -29.93 -5.53
CA LEU A 612 -2.65 -29.17 -6.61
C LEU A 612 -1.90 -29.47 -7.91
N PRO A 613 -2.29 -30.54 -8.65
CA PRO A 613 -1.68 -30.84 -9.94
C PRO A 613 -1.94 -29.68 -10.90
N PHE A 614 -0.86 -29.10 -11.43
CA PHE A 614 -0.91 -27.86 -12.18
C PHE A 614 0.23 -27.79 -13.21
N ASP A 615 -0.09 -27.40 -14.43
CA ASP A 615 0.88 -27.12 -15.50
C ASP A 615 0.78 -25.63 -15.89
N TRP A 616 1.88 -24.89 -15.75
CA TRP A 616 1.94 -23.44 -15.98
C TRP A 616 1.91 -23.06 -17.46
N ASP A 617 2.34 -23.97 -18.33
CA ASP A 617 2.61 -23.67 -19.73
C ASP A 617 1.43 -24.07 -20.65
N ASP A 618 0.39 -24.71 -20.10
CA ASP A 618 -0.77 -25.18 -20.85
C ASP A 618 -2.09 -24.59 -20.31
N VAL A 619 -2.52 -23.49 -20.93
CA VAL A 619 -3.80 -22.82 -20.64
C VAL A 619 -5.00 -23.75 -20.85
N VAL A 620 -4.95 -24.67 -21.83
CA VAL A 620 -6.05 -25.60 -22.11
C VAL A 620 -6.15 -26.65 -21.01
N ALA A 621 -5.02 -27.24 -20.60
CA ALA A 621 -4.98 -28.17 -19.48
C ALA A 621 -5.47 -27.51 -18.18
N LEU A 622 -5.05 -26.27 -17.93
CA LEU A 622 -5.50 -25.46 -16.80
C LEU A 622 -7.01 -25.24 -16.82
N ALA A 623 -7.56 -24.76 -17.95
CA ALA A 623 -8.99 -24.51 -18.08
C ALA A 623 -9.80 -25.81 -17.84
N ASN A 624 -9.34 -26.94 -18.37
CA ASN A 624 -9.96 -28.24 -18.16
C ASN A 624 -9.92 -28.68 -16.69
N ALA A 625 -8.82 -28.44 -15.98
CA ALA A 625 -8.71 -28.76 -14.55
C ALA A 625 -9.64 -27.90 -13.67
N LEU A 626 -9.83 -26.63 -14.06
CA LEU A 626 -10.75 -25.69 -13.41
C LEU A 626 -12.23 -25.95 -13.74
N ALA A 627 -12.51 -26.63 -14.85
CA ALA A 627 -13.86 -27.05 -15.24
C ALA A 627 -14.41 -28.17 -14.33
N ILE A 628 -13.54 -28.94 -13.67
CA ILE A 628 -13.92 -30.00 -12.73
C ILE A 628 -14.34 -29.35 -11.39
N THR A 629 -15.65 -29.16 -11.20
CA THR A 629 -16.22 -28.41 -10.06
C THR A 629 -15.78 -28.93 -8.68
N ASP A 630 -15.52 -30.23 -8.57
CA ASP A 630 -15.11 -30.84 -7.31
C ASP A 630 -13.60 -30.87 -7.06
N SER A 631 -12.80 -30.45 -8.05
CA SER A 631 -11.35 -30.47 -7.92
C SER A 631 -10.88 -29.49 -6.83
N PRO A 632 -9.85 -29.85 -6.05
CA PRO A 632 -9.26 -28.93 -5.08
C PRO A 632 -8.77 -27.63 -5.72
N LEU A 633 -8.19 -27.72 -6.93
CA LEU A 633 -7.71 -26.57 -7.69
C LEU A 633 -8.86 -25.60 -7.99
N ALA A 634 -9.97 -26.09 -8.55
CA ALA A 634 -11.13 -25.24 -8.85
C ALA A 634 -11.64 -24.54 -7.58
N LYS A 635 -11.69 -25.22 -6.43
CA LYS A 635 -12.15 -24.65 -5.16
C LYS A 635 -11.19 -23.60 -4.58
N CYS A 636 -9.88 -23.73 -4.82
CA CYS A 636 -8.86 -22.82 -4.30
C CYS A 636 -8.65 -21.59 -5.18
N VAL A 637 -8.71 -21.73 -6.51
CA VAL A 637 -8.43 -20.62 -7.45
C VAL A 637 -9.55 -19.59 -7.37
N ARG A 638 -9.19 -18.37 -6.99
CA ARG A 638 -10.13 -17.24 -6.89
C ARG A 638 -9.95 -16.23 -8.00
N ARG A 639 -8.70 -15.91 -8.34
CA ARG A 639 -8.39 -14.98 -9.43
C ARG A 639 -7.43 -15.62 -10.39
N MET A 640 -7.66 -15.40 -11.67
CA MET A 640 -6.79 -15.88 -12.74
C MET A 640 -6.62 -14.77 -13.78
N ARG A 641 -5.39 -14.58 -14.25
CA ARG A 641 -5.07 -13.80 -15.43
C ARG A 641 -4.37 -14.72 -16.43
N VAL A 642 -4.78 -14.66 -17.69
CA VAL A 642 -4.18 -15.44 -18.77
C VAL A 642 -3.68 -14.49 -19.84
N ARG A 643 -2.41 -14.63 -20.22
CA ARG A 643 -1.74 -13.91 -21.30
C ARG A 643 -1.59 -14.82 -22.49
N LEU A 644 -2.38 -14.59 -23.52
CA LEU A 644 -2.32 -15.31 -24.79
C LEU A 644 -1.60 -14.44 -25.82
N ILE A 645 -0.31 -14.17 -25.63
CA ILE A 645 0.48 -13.26 -26.49
C ILE A 645 1.76 -13.92 -27.00
N ASP A 646 2.10 -13.70 -28.28
CA ASP A 646 3.32 -14.19 -28.92
C ASP A 646 4.47 -13.20 -28.68
N GLN A 647 5.17 -13.31 -27.55
CA GLN A 647 6.31 -12.46 -27.16
C GLN A 647 6.04 -10.94 -27.03
N TRP A 648 6.67 -10.31 -26.03
CA TRP A 648 6.77 -8.85 -25.98
C TRP A 648 7.76 -8.40 -27.04
N ALA A 649 7.28 -7.98 -28.22
CA ALA A 649 8.16 -7.34 -29.19
C ALA A 649 8.72 -6.05 -28.57
N ALA A 650 10.04 -5.89 -28.54
CA ALA A 650 10.74 -4.71 -28.00
C ALA A 650 10.32 -3.35 -28.62
N TRP A 651 9.47 -3.36 -29.65
CA TRP A 651 8.98 -2.18 -30.37
C TRP A 651 7.44 -2.10 -30.47
N GLY A 652 6.71 -2.87 -29.67
CA GLY A 652 5.26 -2.71 -29.40
C GLY A 652 4.30 -2.84 -30.59
N ILE A 653 4.69 -3.59 -31.60
CA ILE A 653 3.71 -4.19 -32.51
C ILE A 653 3.67 -5.67 -32.18
N ILE A 654 2.65 -6.08 -31.41
CA ILE A 654 2.34 -7.50 -31.19
C ILE A 654 1.69 -8.01 -32.47
N VAL A 655 2.52 -8.43 -33.43
CA VAL A 655 2.04 -9.17 -34.58
C VAL A 655 1.88 -10.61 -34.12
N ALA A 656 0.65 -11.11 -34.07
CA ALA A 656 0.42 -12.54 -33.89
C ALA A 656 1.20 -13.29 -34.99
N ASP A 657 2.10 -14.20 -34.60
CA ASP A 657 2.67 -15.11 -35.57
C ASP A 657 1.49 -15.91 -36.12
N HIS A 658 1.33 -15.92 -37.44
CA HIS A 658 0.22 -16.64 -38.08
C HIS A 658 0.24 -18.14 -37.73
N ASN A 659 1.36 -18.66 -37.22
CA ASN A 659 1.54 -20.05 -36.81
C ASN A 659 0.95 -20.40 -35.43
N ASN A 660 0.77 -19.45 -34.49
CA ASN A 660 0.28 -19.74 -33.12
C ASN A 660 -1.23 -19.48 -32.90
N ARG A 661 -1.92 -18.93 -33.90
CA ARG A 661 -3.39 -18.71 -33.87
C ARG A 661 -4.22 -19.91 -33.39
N PRO A 662 -3.95 -21.16 -33.81
CA PRO A 662 -4.74 -22.31 -33.37
C PRO A 662 -4.66 -22.55 -31.85
N ALA A 663 -3.48 -22.35 -31.25
CA ALA A 663 -3.27 -22.53 -29.81
C ALA A 663 -4.02 -21.47 -29.01
N PHE A 664 -3.98 -20.19 -29.43
CA PHE A 664 -4.76 -19.13 -28.79
C PHE A 664 -6.27 -19.37 -28.85
N GLN A 665 -6.78 -19.77 -30.01
CA GLN A 665 -8.20 -20.07 -30.15
C GLN A 665 -8.63 -21.28 -29.33
N ALA A 666 -7.75 -22.29 -29.18
CA ALA A 666 -8.00 -23.43 -28.30
C ALA A 666 -8.05 -22.98 -26.83
N GLY A 667 -7.11 -22.15 -26.39
CA GLY A 667 -7.09 -21.56 -25.04
C GLY A 667 -8.35 -20.75 -24.74
N LEU A 668 -8.76 -19.85 -25.65
CA LEU A 668 -9.98 -19.05 -25.49
C LEU A 668 -11.24 -19.91 -25.39
N ARG A 669 -11.37 -20.93 -26.24
CA ARG A 669 -12.50 -21.87 -26.18
C ARG A 669 -12.53 -22.66 -24.87
N ALA A 670 -11.39 -23.18 -24.43
CA ALA A 670 -11.30 -23.91 -23.18
C ALA A 670 -11.66 -23.03 -21.97
N LEU A 671 -11.24 -21.76 -21.97
CA LEU A 671 -11.62 -20.80 -20.92
C LEU A 671 -13.13 -20.51 -20.90
N LEU A 672 -13.77 -20.38 -22.06
CA LEU A 672 -15.23 -20.22 -22.15
C LEU A 672 -15.97 -21.47 -21.64
N GLU A 673 -15.56 -22.66 -22.10
CA GLU A 673 -16.12 -23.94 -21.62
C GLU A 673 -15.96 -24.11 -20.10
N MET A 674 -14.84 -23.66 -19.54
CA MET A 674 -14.60 -23.64 -18.10
C MET A 674 -15.56 -22.68 -17.37
N LEU A 675 -15.82 -21.49 -17.90
CA LEU A 675 -16.72 -20.51 -17.28
C LEU A 675 -18.16 -21.01 -17.18
N GLU A 676 -18.62 -21.83 -18.12
CA GLU A 676 -19.96 -22.43 -18.11
C GLU A 676 -20.21 -23.35 -16.89
N VAL A 677 -19.16 -24.04 -16.41
CA VAL A 677 -19.29 -25.07 -15.38
C VAL A 677 -18.67 -24.68 -14.04
N ASN A 678 -17.65 -23.81 -14.04
CA ASN A 678 -16.98 -23.39 -12.84
C ASN A 678 -17.93 -22.56 -11.95
N GLN A 679 -17.84 -22.72 -10.62
CA GLN A 679 -18.70 -22.01 -9.66
C GLN A 679 -17.93 -21.32 -8.54
N SER A 680 -16.62 -21.20 -8.67
CA SER A 680 -15.70 -20.75 -7.61
C SER A 680 -14.80 -19.58 -8.02
N LEU A 681 -14.46 -19.49 -9.31
CA LEU A 681 -13.63 -18.45 -9.89
C LEU A 681 -14.35 -17.10 -9.82
N GLU A 682 -13.72 -16.16 -9.11
CA GLU A 682 -14.25 -14.81 -8.85
C GLU A 682 -13.80 -13.80 -9.88
N TYR A 683 -12.62 -13.99 -10.46
CA TYR A 683 -12.00 -13.04 -11.37
C TYR A 683 -11.25 -13.78 -12.48
N LEU A 684 -11.54 -13.42 -13.72
CA LEU A 684 -10.79 -13.83 -14.91
C LEU A 684 -10.41 -12.58 -15.72
N ASP A 685 -9.13 -12.43 -16.05
CA ASP A 685 -8.62 -11.42 -16.98
C ASP A 685 -7.85 -12.09 -18.11
N VAL A 686 -8.37 -12.01 -19.33
CA VAL A 686 -7.76 -12.63 -20.50
C VAL A 686 -7.16 -11.54 -21.38
N VAL A 687 -5.86 -11.62 -21.59
CA VAL A 687 -5.07 -10.70 -22.39
C VAL A 687 -4.82 -11.34 -23.76
N VAL A 688 -5.32 -10.73 -24.83
CA VAL A 688 -5.26 -11.27 -26.20
C VAL A 688 -4.69 -10.25 -27.20
N PRO A 689 -4.02 -10.66 -28.28
CA PRO A 689 -3.49 -9.74 -29.28
C PRO A 689 -4.62 -9.07 -30.06
N PHE A 690 -4.31 -7.93 -30.67
CA PHE A 690 -5.26 -7.14 -31.45
C PHE A 690 -6.03 -8.00 -32.49
N GLY A 691 -7.36 -7.84 -32.54
CA GLY A 691 -8.24 -8.57 -33.47
C GLY A 691 -8.95 -9.81 -32.91
N HIS A 692 -8.69 -10.20 -31.66
CA HIS A 692 -9.41 -11.31 -30.99
C HIS A 692 -10.62 -10.86 -30.14
N PHE A 693 -10.98 -9.57 -30.21
CA PHE A 693 -12.20 -9.01 -29.59
C PHE A 693 -13.51 -9.63 -30.11
N ILE A 694 -13.46 -10.49 -31.13
CA ILE A 694 -14.60 -11.29 -31.57
C ILE A 694 -15.20 -12.14 -30.43
N TYR A 695 -14.39 -12.50 -29.41
CA TYR A 695 -14.82 -13.27 -28.24
C TYR A 695 -15.30 -12.39 -27.07
N LEU A 696 -15.25 -11.06 -27.19
CA LEU A 696 -15.57 -10.14 -26.09
C LEU A 696 -16.97 -10.38 -25.54
N GLU A 697 -17.97 -10.46 -26.42
CA GLU A 697 -19.37 -10.70 -26.02
C GLU A 697 -19.59 -12.10 -25.42
N ASP A 698 -18.80 -13.10 -25.84
CA ASP A 698 -18.90 -14.45 -25.27
C ASP A 698 -18.38 -14.47 -23.82
N PHE A 699 -17.22 -13.85 -23.55
CA PHE A 699 -16.71 -13.71 -22.18
C PHE A 699 -17.61 -12.83 -21.31
N ARG A 700 -18.17 -11.77 -21.89
CA ARG A 700 -19.03 -10.81 -21.18
C ARG A 700 -20.34 -11.44 -20.68
N GLN A 701 -20.85 -12.48 -21.35
CA GLN A 701 -22.03 -13.22 -20.87
C GLN A 701 -21.83 -13.82 -19.48
N HIS A 702 -20.58 -14.13 -19.11
CA HIS A 702 -20.23 -14.68 -17.80
C HIS A 702 -19.87 -13.61 -16.75
N HIS A 703 -19.89 -12.34 -17.13
CA HIS A 703 -19.64 -11.23 -16.22
C HIS A 703 -20.84 -10.99 -15.28
N LEU A 704 -20.56 -10.75 -14.00
CA LEU A 704 -21.51 -10.60 -12.89
C LEU A 704 -22.40 -11.82 -12.61
N GLU A 705 -21.99 -13.02 -13.06
CA GLU A 705 -22.68 -14.25 -12.71
C GLU A 705 -22.49 -14.59 -11.21
N PRO A 706 -23.56 -14.92 -10.46
CA PRO A 706 -23.42 -15.29 -9.06
C PRO A 706 -22.71 -16.63 -8.89
N ILE A 707 -21.59 -16.64 -8.15
CA ILE A 707 -20.84 -17.86 -7.85
C ILE A 707 -21.32 -18.52 -6.55
N ASN A 708 -20.83 -19.74 -6.25
CA ASN A 708 -21.17 -20.49 -5.05
C ASN A 708 -20.38 -20.01 -3.81
N ARG A 709 -20.34 -18.68 -3.61
CA ARG A 709 -19.74 -18.02 -2.45
C ARG A 709 -20.62 -16.86 -2.02
N SER A 710 -20.85 -16.74 -0.72
CA SER A 710 -21.60 -15.63 -0.12
C SER A 710 -20.65 -14.64 0.56
N LEU A 711 -20.89 -13.34 0.38
CA LEU A 711 -20.22 -12.27 1.12
C LEU A 711 -20.53 -12.37 2.62
N LYS A 712 -19.69 -11.80 3.48
CA LYS A 712 -20.00 -11.71 4.90
C LYS A 712 -21.12 -10.69 5.11
N LEU A 713 -22.25 -11.11 5.68
CA LEU A 713 -23.32 -10.20 6.09
C LEU A 713 -22.78 -9.20 7.13
N SER A 714 -23.05 -7.90 6.96
CA SER A 714 -22.49 -6.85 7.81
C SER A 714 -22.86 -7.03 9.27
N MET A 715 -21.95 -6.66 10.18
CA MET A 715 -22.22 -6.75 11.62
C MET A 715 -23.41 -5.90 12.03
N GLU A 716 -23.59 -4.73 11.42
CA GLU A 716 -24.76 -3.89 11.63
C GLU A 716 -26.06 -4.60 11.26
N THR A 717 -26.10 -5.31 10.12
CA THR A 717 -27.28 -6.08 9.70
C THR A 717 -27.54 -7.25 10.64
N LYS A 718 -26.48 -7.97 11.04
CA LYS A 718 -26.57 -9.06 12.03
C LYS A 718 -27.11 -8.52 13.36
N ILE A 719 -26.57 -7.41 13.86
CA ILE A 719 -26.99 -6.77 15.12
C ILE A 719 -28.44 -6.27 14.99
N ALA A 720 -28.81 -5.63 13.88
CA ALA A 720 -30.17 -5.19 13.63
C ALA A 720 -31.15 -6.37 13.65
N PHE A 721 -30.83 -7.47 12.96
CA PHE A 721 -31.63 -8.68 12.98
C PHE A 721 -31.75 -9.27 14.39
N LEU A 722 -30.63 -9.43 15.11
CA LEU A 722 -30.60 -9.94 16.48
C LEU A 722 -31.37 -9.03 17.45
N SER A 723 -31.37 -7.71 17.26
CA SER A 723 -32.09 -6.76 18.12
C SER A 723 -33.61 -7.00 18.10
N VAL A 724 -34.15 -7.45 16.97
CA VAL A 724 -35.57 -7.84 16.82
C VAL A 724 -35.86 -9.15 17.57
N LEU A 725 -34.87 -10.04 17.68
CA LEU A 725 -35.01 -11.29 18.43
C LEU A 725 -34.94 -11.04 19.95
N SER A 726 -34.05 -10.15 20.41
CA SER A 726 -33.80 -9.87 21.83
C SER A 726 -34.84 -8.95 22.50
N THR A 727 -35.54 -8.09 21.74
CA THR A 727 -36.49 -7.11 22.30
C THR A 727 -37.80 -7.70 22.84
N ARG A 728 -37.97 -9.03 22.88
CA ARG A 728 -39.21 -9.69 23.32
C ARG A 728 -39.10 -10.60 24.53
N SER A 729 -37.93 -10.71 25.15
CA SER A 729 -37.72 -11.43 26.41
C SER A 729 -37.64 -10.47 27.60
N LYS A 730 -38.73 -9.76 27.92
CA LYS A 730 -38.85 -9.14 29.25
C LYS A 730 -39.35 -10.19 30.25
N PRO A 731 -38.71 -10.37 31.43
CA PRO A 731 -39.27 -11.15 32.52
C PRO A 731 -40.55 -10.47 33.02
N ILE A 732 -41.60 -11.26 33.27
CA ILE A 732 -42.82 -10.79 33.90
C ILE A 732 -42.49 -10.48 35.37
N GLU A 733 -42.28 -9.20 35.69
CA GLU A 733 -42.35 -8.75 37.09
C GLU A 733 -43.80 -8.81 37.55
N ALA A 734 -43.99 -9.46 38.70
CA ALA A 734 -45.28 -9.66 39.33
C ALA A 734 -45.88 -8.33 39.79
N ALA A 735 -46.84 -7.80 39.03
CA ALA A 735 -47.74 -6.75 39.50
C ALA A 735 -49.13 -7.33 39.76
N ASN A 736 -49.61 -7.12 40.99
CA ASN A 736 -50.89 -7.59 41.50
C ASN A 736 -52.10 -7.04 40.69
N LYS A 737 -53.04 -7.96 40.44
CA LYS A 737 -54.41 -7.94 39.86
C LYS A 737 -55.29 -6.66 40.11
N PRO A 738 -56.47 -6.45 39.43
CA PRO A 738 -57.34 -7.48 38.82
C PRO A 738 -58.06 -7.20 37.47
N LYS A 739 -58.33 -8.33 36.79
CA LYS A 739 -59.50 -8.71 35.95
C LYS A 739 -60.27 -7.62 35.18
N ARG A 740 -60.06 -7.60 33.85
CA ARG A 740 -61.14 -7.33 32.90
C ARG A 740 -61.06 -8.30 31.73
N ARG A 741 -62.19 -8.94 31.43
CA ARG A 741 -62.37 -9.94 30.37
C ARG A 741 -61.80 -9.42 29.05
N SER A 742 -60.72 -10.05 28.58
CA SER A 742 -60.31 -9.97 27.18
C SER A 742 -60.36 -11.37 26.60
N THR A 743 -60.97 -11.42 25.43
CA THR A 743 -61.25 -12.58 24.58
C THR A 743 -60.03 -13.44 24.34
N ARG A 744 -60.25 -14.76 24.32
CA ARG A 744 -59.33 -15.78 23.80
C ARG A 744 -58.90 -15.43 22.37
N SER A 745 -57.82 -14.68 22.20
CA SER A 745 -56.89 -14.92 21.09
C SER A 745 -55.68 -15.59 21.71
N ALA A 746 -55.58 -16.90 21.48
CA ALA A 746 -54.50 -17.73 21.94
C ALA A 746 -53.14 -17.04 21.72
N HIS A 747 -52.30 -17.17 22.74
CA HIS A 747 -50.87 -16.95 22.68
C HIS A 747 -50.28 -17.69 21.49
N ALA A 748 -50.20 -17.03 20.33
CA ALA A 748 -49.21 -17.39 19.33
C ALA A 748 -47.86 -17.00 19.92
N ARG A 749 -47.21 -17.93 20.62
CA ARG A 749 -45.75 -17.90 20.77
C ARG A 749 -45.21 -17.65 19.36
N ARG A 750 -44.69 -16.45 19.11
CA ARG A 750 -44.15 -16.12 17.79
C ARG A 750 -42.86 -16.92 17.66
N PRO A 751 -42.71 -17.81 16.66
CA PRO A 751 -41.58 -18.76 16.56
C PRO A 751 -40.19 -18.12 16.57
N LEU A 752 -40.11 -16.82 16.29
CA LEU A 752 -38.86 -16.07 16.12
C LEU A 752 -38.04 -15.91 17.41
N SER A 753 -38.65 -15.95 18.59
CA SER A 753 -37.89 -15.82 19.87
C SER A 753 -37.20 -17.10 20.32
N GLU A 754 -37.37 -18.21 19.60
CA GLU A 754 -36.79 -19.53 19.93
C GLU A 754 -35.81 -20.02 18.84
N LEU A 755 -35.41 -19.15 17.89
CA LEU A 755 -34.44 -19.52 16.87
C LEU A 755 -33.09 -19.85 17.52
N ASN A 756 -32.65 -21.10 17.38
CA ASN A 756 -31.34 -21.51 17.86
C ASN A 756 -30.22 -20.86 17.02
N GLN A 757 -29.00 -20.87 17.57
CA GLN A 757 -27.83 -20.27 16.93
C GLN A 757 -27.58 -20.82 15.51
N HIS A 758 -27.85 -22.11 15.30
CA HIS A 758 -27.69 -22.75 14.00
C HIS A 758 -28.64 -22.14 12.95
N VAL A 759 -29.93 -22.02 13.25
CA VAL A 759 -30.93 -21.44 12.34
C VAL A 759 -30.64 -19.97 12.06
N VAL A 760 -30.23 -19.20 13.08
CA VAL A 760 -29.82 -17.80 12.88
C VAL A 760 -28.59 -17.72 11.95
N SER A 761 -27.61 -18.61 12.13
CA SER A 761 -26.45 -18.67 11.24
C SER A 761 -26.83 -19.05 9.81
N THR A 762 -27.78 -19.99 9.62
CA THR A 762 -28.28 -20.35 8.29
C THR A 762 -29.03 -19.20 7.65
N ILE A 763 -29.83 -18.45 8.41
CA ILE A 763 -30.51 -17.23 7.91
C ILE A 763 -29.48 -16.20 7.46
N PHE A 764 -28.41 -15.99 8.22
CA PHE A 764 -27.35 -15.06 7.83
C PHE A 764 -26.59 -15.52 6.58
N ALA A 765 -26.30 -16.83 6.47
CA ALA A 765 -25.69 -17.39 5.27
C ALA A 765 -26.59 -17.28 4.04
N PHE A 766 -27.91 -17.46 4.21
CA PHE A 766 -28.88 -17.31 3.13
C PHE A 766 -29.09 -15.85 2.72
N ALA A 767 -29.12 -14.92 3.68
CA ALA A 767 -29.32 -13.50 3.43
C ALA A 767 -28.04 -12.79 2.93
N ALA A 768 -26.89 -13.44 3.06
CA ALA A 768 -25.64 -12.91 2.56
C ALA A 768 -25.68 -12.80 1.02
N PRO A 769 -25.36 -11.63 0.45
CA PRO A 769 -25.28 -11.48 -1.00
C PRO A 769 -24.24 -12.43 -1.58
N ARG A 770 -24.53 -13.02 -2.75
CA ARG A 770 -23.53 -13.83 -3.45
C ARG A 770 -22.45 -12.94 -4.04
N VAL A 771 -21.23 -13.47 -4.09
CA VAL A 771 -20.15 -12.86 -4.86
C VAL A 771 -20.52 -12.98 -6.33
N LEU A 772 -20.29 -11.90 -7.09
CA LEU A 772 -20.51 -11.86 -8.53
C LEU A 772 -19.15 -12.05 -9.21
N ARG A 773 -19.10 -12.92 -10.22
CA ARG A 773 -17.89 -13.16 -11.00
C ARG A 773 -17.53 -11.93 -11.82
N GLU A 774 -16.25 -11.61 -11.86
CA GLU A 774 -15.66 -10.63 -12.76
C GLU A 774 -14.93 -11.36 -13.88
N VAL A 775 -15.18 -10.96 -15.12
CA VAL A 775 -14.63 -11.57 -16.34
C VAL A 775 -14.31 -10.42 -17.27
N TYR A 776 -13.06 -10.35 -17.72
CA TYR A 776 -12.54 -9.30 -18.57
C TYR A 776 -11.75 -9.92 -19.72
N LEU A 777 -11.92 -9.35 -20.90
CA LEU A 777 -11.10 -9.63 -22.08
C LEU A 777 -10.53 -8.29 -22.53
N ARG A 778 -9.21 -8.19 -22.61
CA ARG A 778 -8.53 -6.96 -23.00
C ARG A 778 -7.37 -7.23 -23.94
N ASP A 779 -6.98 -6.20 -24.64
CA ASP A 779 -5.71 -6.13 -25.33
C ASP A 779 -4.54 -6.17 -24.32
N PRO A 780 -3.35 -6.58 -24.78
CA PRO A 780 -2.13 -6.50 -23.99
C PRO A 780 -2.01 -5.04 -23.58
N PRO A 781 -1.73 -4.78 -22.29
CA PRO A 781 -1.54 -3.41 -21.91
C PRO A 781 -0.45 -2.83 -22.79
N ASP A 782 -0.61 -1.55 -23.11
CA ASP A 782 0.51 -0.65 -23.30
C ASP A 782 1.25 -0.57 -21.96
N ASP A 783 1.86 -1.70 -21.51
CA ASP A 783 2.78 -1.76 -20.37
C ASP A 783 4.18 -1.30 -20.83
N ARG A 784 4.29 -0.80 -22.07
CA ARG A 784 5.27 0.22 -22.34
C ARG A 784 4.79 1.48 -21.64
N TRP A 785 5.61 1.94 -20.72
CA TRP A 785 6.28 3.22 -20.82
C TRP A 785 6.32 3.81 -22.24
N GLU A 786 5.17 4.06 -22.86
CA GLU A 786 5.07 5.16 -23.79
C GLU A 786 5.16 6.37 -22.87
N GLU A 787 6.38 6.94 -22.86
CA GLU A 787 6.54 8.34 -23.21
C GLU A 787 5.17 8.88 -23.66
N PRO A 788 4.55 9.88 -23.00
CA PRO A 788 3.45 10.57 -23.67
C PRO A 788 3.95 10.82 -25.08
N GLU A 789 3.16 10.53 -26.13
CA GLU A 789 3.53 10.92 -27.49
C GLU A 789 3.91 12.41 -27.42
N VAL A 790 5.19 12.66 -27.18
CA VAL A 790 5.85 13.93 -27.37
C VAL A 790 5.97 13.86 -28.86
N VAL A 791 4.91 14.32 -29.52
CA VAL A 791 5.06 14.96 -30.81
C VAL A 791 6.32 15.83 -30.64
N PRO A 792 7.40 15.55 -31.38
CA PRO A 792 8.71 16.06 -31.09
C PRO A 792 8.68 17.57 -30.84
N ILE A 793 9.37 17.95 -29.76
CA ILE A 793 9.64 19.32 -29.28
C ILE A 793 9.90 20.30 -30.42
#